data_AF-A0A2N9J5V9-F1
#
_entry.id   AF-A0A2N9J5V9-F1
#
_cell.length_a   1.000
_cell.length_b   1.000
_cell.length_c   1.000
_cell.angle_alpha   90.00
_cell.angle_beta   90.00
_cell.angle_gamma   90.00
#
_symmetry.space_group_name_H-M   'P 1'
#
loop_
_entity.id
_entity.type
_entity.pdbx_description
1 polymer ?
#
loop_
_entity_poly.entity_id
_entity_poly.type
_entity_poly.pdbx_seq_one_letter_code
_entity_poly.pdbx_strand_id
1 'polypeptide(L)'
;MVPRWMGNMSNLGEISMAENQLEGPIPMELCKLVGITFLDLSENNLSGSIPSCFNSSSIIHVHLNKNRLSGPITSAFQNSSSLVTLNLRDNYLIGKIPDWIGSLSSLSILLLKENHLEGRIPNRLCLLQNLSMLDLSYNKFFGPIPHCLSNISFKATDRKSDSGGISILKNNFKKKPPFAYLETNLANIRDEELDDFYSFQLVDAKQEVEFTTKGRTYCYEGDILNYMSGIDLSCNRLVGEIPPELGSISNIHALNLSHNNLTGLIPATFSNMKQIESLDLSYNNLNGKIPTQLTELTFLEVFNVSHNNLSGATPNRKAQFGTFDESSYEGNPLLCGAPLHTDCIKTGSPSIMRETNQLEEEGDSFVDMDAFYITFAVAYITVLLGIFTVLYINPYWRWAWFKSIDTCYDSHVQATILCSKQHGLQVRIRSGGHDFEGLSSTAGLPFVLLDLQFLRSINVDAEDDTAWVEVGATIGEIYYRIAEKSQVLGFPAGLCPLVGVGGHLSDGGFGTMLRKYGLAADNIIDARIVDVNGRIMDRELMGEDLFWAIRGGGAASFGVVISWKTKLVYVPQTVTVFTIVRILDQNATKLVHKWQHTGHKLDENLFIQLVIKATSTSDGSVGNNMLQVSFESLFLGKTDELLKIMEDSFPELALRDRTPQEKISFKGSSDYVKQPLPEAIWEELWELCLEEENSLLILDPYGGRMNEISESEIPFPHRKGNLYNIQYQVSWDDEGVGPSKRHIEWIRRVYEHMTPYVSNSPRAAYLNYRDLDLGTNDDNDTSYSQAEKWGLKYFKNNFRRLAIVKGEVDPYNFFAFEQSIPPLTLNEGTREIE
;
A
#
# COMPACT_ATOMS: atom_id res chain seq x y z
N MET A 1 -14.97 3.85 27.14
CA MET A 1 -14.20 4.51 28.22
C MET A 1 -12.95 3.71 28.51
N VAL A 2 -11.83 4.38 28.78
CA VAL A 2 -10.57 3.71 29.18
C VAL A 2 -10.71 3.12 30.59
N PRO A 3 -10.46 1.82 30.80
CA PRO A 3 -10.67 1.19 32.11
C PRO A 3 -9.69 1.65 33.19
N ARG A 4 -10.21 2.12 34.34
CA ARG A 4 -9.39 2.62 35.47
C ARG A 4 -8.49 1.56 36.10
N TRP A 5 -8.91 0.29 36.08
CA TRP A 5 -8.19 -0.81 36.73
C TRP A 5 -6.82 -1.08 36.08
N MET A 6 -6.61 -0.66 34.83
CA MET A 6 -5.33 -0.82 34.14
C MET A 6 -4.18 -0.11 34.85
N GLY A 7 -4.46 0.97 35.59
CA GLY A 7 -3.45 1.66 36.40
C GLY A 7 -2.84 0.80 37.52
N ASN A 8 -3.42 -0.37 37.83
CA ASN A 8 -2.84 -1.30 38.80
C ASN A 8 -1.94 -2.36 38.16
N MET A 9 -1.76 -2.36 36.83
CA MET A 9 -0.90 -3.30 36.10
C MET A 9 0.53 -2.79 36.02
N SER A 10 1.31 -2.91 37.09
CA SER A 10 2.65 -2.31 37.20
C SER A 10 3.67 -2.73 36.14
N ASN A 11 3.47 -3.89 35.50
CA ASN A 11 4.36 -4.44 34.47
C ASN A 11 3.92 -4.09 33.04
N LEU A 12 2.87 -3.27 32.87
CA LEU A 12 2.36 -2.90 31.55
C LEU A 12 3.36 -1.96 30.85
N GLY A 13 3.98 -2.47 29.77
CA GLY A 13 4.94 -1.73 28.96
C GLY A 13 4.28 -0.93 27.84
N GLU A 14 3.23 -1.44 27.23
CA GLU A 14 2.62 -0.83 26.05
C GLU A 14 1.09 -0.80 26.19
N ILE A 15 0.49 0.31 25.78
CA ILE A 15 -0.95 0.48 25.63
C ILE A 15 -1.20 1.00 24.22
N SER A 16 -1.89 0.21 23.40
CA SER A 16 -2.44 0.66 22.12
C SER A 16 -3.95 0.39 22.10
N MET A 17 -4.74 1.47 22.04
CA MET A 17 -6.19 1.47 21.98
C MET A 17 -6.71 2.49 20.95
N ALA A 18 -5.89 2.77 19.93
CA ALA A 18 -6.22 3.69 18.85
C ALA A 18 -7.46 3.26 18.06
N GLU A 19 -8.06 4.17 17.30
CA GLU A 19 -9.13 3.89 16.33
C GLU A 19 -10.34 3.17 16.95
N ASN A 20 -10.78 3.67 18.09
CA ASN A 20 -11.93 3.13 18.81
C ASN A 20 -12.96 4.25 19.09
N GLN A 21 -14.08 3.87 19.71
CA GLN A 21 -15.13 4.82 20.14
C GLN A 21 -15.04 5.11 21.65
N LEU A 22 -13.84 5.12 22.23
CA LEU A 22 -13.68 5.33 23.67
C LEU A 22 -14.00 6.77 24.05
N GLU A 23 -14.98 6.92 24.94
CA GLU A 23 -15.40 8.23 25.46
C GLU A 23 -14.90 8.49 26.89
N GLY A 24 -15.05 9.74 27.35
CA GLY A 24 -14.73 10.17 28.71
C GLY A 24 -13.27 10.57 28.91
N PRO A 25 -12.85 10.91 30.15
CA PRO A 25 -11.49 11.37 30.42
C PRO A 25 -10.47 10.24 30.48
N ILE A 26 -9.23 10.57 30.17
CA ILE A 26 -8.07 9.70 30.44
C ILE A 26 -7.99 9.48 31.96
N PRO A 27 -8.10 8.23 32.45
CA PRO A 27 -8.07 7.93 33.88
C PRO A 27 -6.75 8.36 34.53
N MET A 28 -6.83 9.04 35.68
CA MET A 28 -5.63 9.41 36.46
C MET A 28 -4.88 8.17 36.97
N GLU A 29 -5.56 7.03 37.09
CA GLU A 29 -4.95 5.76 37.48
C GLU A 29 -3.85 5.32 36.52
N LEU A 30 -3.90 5.69 35.23
CA LEU A 30 -2.84 5.37 34.27
C LEU A 30 -1.50 6.03 34.62
N CYS A 31 -1.50 7.12 35.39
CA CYS A 31 -0.27 7.75 35.87
C CYS A 31 0.57 6.84 36.78
N LYS A 32 -0.01 5.76 37.34
CA LYS A 32 0.71 4.78 38.16
C LYS A 32 1.62 3.86 37.35
N LEU A 33 1.44 3.81 36.02
CA LEU A 33 2.21 2.97 35.13
C LEU A 33 3.59 3.57 34.88
N VAL A 34 4.53 3.28 35.77
CA VAL A 34 5.90 3.80 35.69
C VAL A 34 6.73 3.12 34.60
N GLY A 35 6.41 1.88 34.25
CA GLY A 35 7.13 1.07 33.24
C GLY A 35 6.67 1.26 31.80
N ILE A 36 5.66 2.08 31.54
CA ILE A 36 5.09 2.26 30.20
C ILE A 36 6.09 2.95 29.26
N THR A 37 6.29 2.38 28.07
CA THR A 37 7.16 2.86 26.99
C THR A 37 6.32 3.39 25.82
N PHE A 38 5.17 2.78 25.53
CA PHE A 38 4.28 3.16 24.44
C PHE A 38 2.86 3.43 24.96
N LEU A 39 2.31 4.62 24.66
CA LEU A 39 0.94 4.99 24.98
C LEU A 39 0.24 5.57 23.77
N ASP A 40 -0.70 4.81 23.21
CA ASP A 40 -1.54 5.22 22.10
C ASP A 40 -3.02 5.08 22.44
N LEU A 41 -3.67 6.23 22.57
CA LEU A 41 -5.11 6.39 22.76
C LEU A 41 -5.70 7.29 21.65
N SER A 42 -5.04 7.38 20.51
CA SER A 42 -5.41 8.26 19.40
C SER A 42 -6.72 7.84 18.73
N GLU A 43 -7.32 8.72 17.92
CA GLU A 43 -8.52 8.42 17.11
C GLU A 43 -9.69 7.86 17.95
N ASN A 44 -10.01 8.55 19.03
CA ASN A 44 -11.08 8.19 19.95
C ASN A 44 -11.94 9.42 20.29
N ASN A 45 -12.89 9.27 21.21
CA ASN A 45 -13.75 10.36 21.68
C ASN A 45 -13.41 10.81 23.11
N LEU A 46 -12.12 10.74 23.50
CA LEU A 46 -11.67 11.07 24.85
C LEU A 46 -11.73 12.58 25.10
N SER A 47 -12.21 12.98 26.27
CA SER A 47 -12.51 14.37 26.61
C SER A 47 -11.88 14.83 27.92
N GLY A 48 -11.82 16.13 28.19
CA GLY A 48 -11.19 16.66 29.40
C GLY A 48 -9.68 16.83 29.27
N SER A 49 -8.98 17.08 30.37
CA SER A 49 -7.55 17.44 30.35
C SER A 49 -6.62 16.24 30.36
N ILE A 50 -5.45 16.39 29.73
CA ILE A 50 -4.34 15.45 29.88
C ILE A 50 -3.93 15.42 31.37
N PRO A 51 -3.94 14.25 32.04
CA PRO A 51 -3.59 14.13 33.45
C PRO A 51 -2.18 14.65 33.74
N SER A 52 -2.07 15.66 34.59
CA SER A 52 -0.80 16.31 34.94
C SER A 52 0.20 15.40 35.68
N CYS A 53 -0.28 14.26 36.19
CA CYS A 53 0.50 13.27 36.92
C CYS A 53 1.34 12.34 36.05
N PHE A 54 1.21 12.40 34.72
CA PHE A 54 2.06 11.59 33.83
C PHE A 54 3.51 12.00 34.01
N ASN A 55 4.30 11.09 34.57
CA ASN A 55 5.68 11.36 34.97
C ASN A 55 6.61 10.15 34.78
N SER A 56 6.25 9.20 33.93
CA SER A 56 7.10 8.04 33.64
C SER A 56 8.36 8.51 32.91
N SER A 57 9.53 8.09 33.39
CA SER A 57 10.82 8.31 32.72
C SER A 57 11.07 7.33 31.57
N SER A 58 10.29 6.25 31.49
CA SER A 58 10.45 5.18 30.50
C SER A 58 9.64 5.41 29.23
N ILE A 59 8.66 6.32 29.26
CA ILE A 59 7.78 6.56 28.11
C ILE A 59 8.54 7.17 26.93
N ILE A 60 8.36 6.57 25.76
CA ILE A 60 9.06 6.88 24.51
C ILE A 60 8.09 7.49 23.49
N HIS A 61 6.92 6.89 23.32
CA HIS A 61 5.91 7.34 22.35
C HIS A 61 4.57 7.61 23.03
N VAL A 62 4.03 8.81 22.81
CA VAL A 62 2.71 9.24 23.27
C VAL A 62 1.89 9.74 22.09
N HIS A 63 0.80 9.04 21.81
CA HIS A 63 -0.20 9.39 20.80
C HIS A 63 -1.57 9.60 21.45
N LEU A 64 -2.01 10.85 21.48
CA LEU A 64 -3.31 11.27 22.00
C LEU A 64 -4.10 12.09 20.96
N ASN A 65 -3.68 12.03 19.69
CA ASN A 65 -4.24 12.82 18.60
C ASN A 65 -5.68 12.40 18.22
N LYS A 66 -6.36 13.27 17.47
CA LYS A 66 -7.74 13.05 16.96
C LYS A 66 -8.68 12.61 18.09
N ASN A 67 -8.74 13.42 19.14
CA ASN A 67 -9.60 13.23 20.31
C ASN A 67 -10.32 14.56 20.65
N ARG A 68 -11.02 14.61 21.78
CA ARG A 68 -11.69 15.81 22.30
C ARG A 68 -11.00 16.36 23.57
N LEU A 69 -9.69 16.15 23.71
CA LEU A 69 -8.94 16.60 24.88
C LEU A 69 -8.88 18.14 24.91
N SER A 70 -9.00 18.72 26.09
CA SER A 70 -9.17 20.16 26.28
C SER A 70 -8.40 20.65 27.51
N GLY A 71 -8.32 21.96 27.68
CA GLY A 71 -7.53 22.56 28.77
C GLY A 71 -6.05 22.69 28.42
N PRO A 72 -5.24 23.23 29.34
CA PRO A 72 -3.83 23.50 29.08
C PRO A 72 -2.96 22.24 29.15
N ILE A 73 -1.87 22.25 28.37
CA ILE A 73 -0.76 21.30 28.55
C ILE A 73 -0.07 21.70 29.87
N THR A 74 -0.29 20.93 30.93
CA THR A 74 0.17 21.26 32.29
C THR A 74 1.59 20.71 32.56
N SER A 75 1.80 19.88 33.59
CA SER A 75 3.09 19.25 33.90
C SER A 75 3.22 17.81 33.40
N ALA A 76 2.23 17.33 32.63
CA ALA A 76 2.25 16.00 32.05
C ALA A 76 3.51 15.82 31.18
N PHE A 77 4.22 14.71 31.37
CA PHE A 77 5.46 14.33 30.68
C PHE A 77 6.68 15.20 30.97
N GLN A 78 6.61 16.13 31.93
CA GLN A 78 7.70 17.05 32.23
C GLN A 78 9.04 16.35 32.57
N ASN A 79 9.00 15.20 33.26
CA ASN A 79 10.21 14.41 33.57
C ASN A 79 10.37 13.14 32.71
N SER A 80 9.68 13.06 31.57
CA SER A 80 9.78 11.95 30.63
C SER A 80 11.00 12.11 29.72
N SER A 81 12.20 11.94 30.26
CA SER A 81 13.47 12.18 29.55
C SER A 81 13.70 11.27 28.33
N SER A 82 13.00 10.13 28.26
CA SER A 82 13.09 9.18 27.15
C SER A 82 12.09 9.45 26.03
N LEU A 83 11.21 10.45 26.20
CA LEU A 83 10.14 10.75 25.24
C LEU A 83 10.73 11.19 23.90
N VAL A 84 10.41 10.44 22.85
CA VAL A 84 10.82 10.68 21.46
C VAL A 84 9.66 11.29 20.65
N THR A 85 8.43 10.81 20.86
CA THR A 85 7.24 11.28 20.13
C THR A 85 6.18 11.80 21.11
N LEU A 86 5.78 13.06 20.92
CA LEU A 86 4.61 13.63 21.57
C LEU A 86 3.63 14.12 20.49
N ASN A 87 2.57 13.36 20.28
CA ASN A 87 1.56 13.61 19.27
C ASN A 87 0.21 13.96 19.92
N LEU A 88 -0.16 15.25 19.88
CA LEU A 88 -1.37 15.80 20.48
C LEU A 88 -2.27 16.52 19.45
N ARG A 89 -2.03 16.31 18.16
CA ARG A 89 -2.76 17.01 17.08
C ARG A 89 -4.26 16.74 17.10
N ASP A 90 -5.05 17.63 16.51
CA ASP A 90 -6.50 17.48 16.32
C ASP A 90 -7.22 17.22 17.67
N ASN A 91 -7.10 18.21 18.55
CA ASN A 91 -7.74 18.25 19.87
C ASN A 91 -8.21 19.69 20.17
N TYR A 92 -8.73 19.94 21.37
CA TYR A 92 -9.20 21.26 21.83
C TYR A 92 -8.29 21.86 22.90
N LEU A 93 -6.98 21.58 22.86
CA LEU A 93 -6.02 22.07 23.87
C LEU A 93 -5.85 23.59 23.77
N ILE A 94 -5.78 24.26 24.93
CA ILE A 94 -5.69 25.71 25.05
C ILE A 94 -4.42 26.14 25.79
N GLY A 95 -4.16 27.45 25.88
CA GLY A 95 -3.02 27.98 26.60
C GLY A 95 -1.72 27.91 25.80
N LYS A 96 -0.58 28.00 26.48
CA LYS A 96 0.74 28.13 25.84
C LYS A 96 1.47 26.78 25.78
N ILE A 97 2.41 26.64 24.84
CA ILE A 97 3.42 25.57 24.90
C ILE A 97 4.25 25.79 26.19
N PRO A 98 4.30 24.83 27.12
CA PRO A 98 5.04 25.00 28.37
C PRO A 98 6.56 25.04 28.17
N ASP A 99 7.25 25.87 28.96
CA ASP A 99 8.72 26.03 28.88
C ASP A 99 9.50 24.75 29.18
N TRP A 100 8.93 23.83 29.97
CA TRP A 100 9.57 22.56 30.30
C TRP A 100 9.70 21.65 29.09
N ILE A 101 9.01 21.90 27.97
CA ILE A 101 9.19 21.07 26.77
C ILE A 101 10.65 21.06 26.32
N GLY A 102 11.39 22.15 26.56
CA GLY A 102 12.82 22.25 26.27
C GLY A 102 13.72 21.39 27.15
N SER A 103 13.22 20.74 28.21
CA SER A 103 13.99 19.77 28.99
C SER A 103 13.92 18.34 28.44
N LEU A 104 13.08 18.07 27.44
CA LEU A 104 12.92 16.75 26.84
C LEU A 104 13.98 16.48 25.77
N SER A 105 15.21 16.22 26.20
CA SER A 105 16.38 16.09 25.30
C SER A 105 16.28 14.99 24.23
N SER A 106 15.45 13.98 24.43
CA SER A 106 15.22 12.88 23.46
C SER A 106 14.14 13.20 22.43
N LEU A 107 13.37 14.27 22.61
CA LEU A 107 12.18 14.56 21.80
C LEU A 107 12.60 14.82 20.34
N SER A 108 12.05 14.01 19.43
CA SER A 108 12.32 14.10 17.99
C SER A 108 11.10 14.53 17.19
N ILE A 109 9.90 14.17 17.64
CA ILE A 109 8.63 14.49 16.99
C ILE A 109 7.72 15.23 17.99
N LEU A 110 7.36 16.47 17.65
CA LEU A 110 6.39 17.28 18.39
C LEU A 110 5.28 17.74 17.45
N LEU A 111 4.08 17.18 17.60
CA LEU A 111 2.92 17.47 16.76
C LEU A 111 1.78 18.04 17.60
N LEU A 112 1.46 19.31 17.39
CA LEU A 112 0.43 20.08 18.10
C LEU A 112 -0.59 20.71 17.13
N LYS A 113 -0.60 20.28 15.87
CA LYS A 113 -1.50 20.74 14.81
C LYS A 113 -2.97 20.76 15.25
N GLU A 114 -3.76 21.70 14.72
CA GLU A 114 -5.22 21.73 14.87
C GLU A 114 -5.66 21.71 16.35
N ASN A 115 -5.29 22.76 17.07
CA ASN A 115 -5.63 22.97 18.47
C ASN A 115 -6.00 24.46 18.70
N HIS A 116 -6.17 24.86 19.96
CA HIS A 116 -6.45 26.25 20.34
C HIS A 116 -5.30 26.87 21.15
N LEU A 117 -4.06 26.40 20.93
CA LEU A 117 -2.89 26.90 21.63
C LEU A 117 -2.57 28.33 21.19
N GLU A 118 -2.09 29.14 22.13
CA GLU A 118 -1.81 30.56 21.95
C GLU A 118 -0.49 30.97 22.59
N GLY A 119 -0.15 32.26 22.48
CA GLY A 119 1.10 32.79 22.99
C GLY A 119 2.23 32.78 21.96
N ARG A 120 3.45 33.01 22.42
CA ARG A 120 4.66 32.92 21.59
C ARG A 120 5.22 31.51 21.71
N ILE A 121 5.49 30.81 20.60
CA ILE A 121 6.88 30.61 20.16
C ILE A 121 7.96 30.42 21.24
N PRO A 122 7.94 29.49 22.22
CA PRO A 122 8.92 29.55 23.30
C PRO A 122 10.32 29.19 22.81
N ASN A 123 11.32 30.04 23.10
CA ASN A 123 12.73 29.80 22.77
C ASN A 123 13.29 28.53 23.43
N ARG A 124 12.60 27.97 24.44
CA ARG A 124 12.95 26.69 25.06
C ARG A 124 12.89 25.52 24.08
N LEU A 125 12.07 25.59 23.03
CA LEU A 125 12.06 24.58 21.95
C LEU A 125 13.41 24.46 21.25
N CYS A 126 14.19 25.54 21.19
CA CYS A 126 15.52 25.55 20.60
C CYS A 126 16.56 24.69 21.36
N LEU A 127 16.21 24.21 22.56
CA LEU A 127 17.06 23.30 23.33
C LEU A 127 16.94 21.84 22.87
N LEU A 128 15.93 21.53 22.05
CA LEU A 128 15.64 20.18 21.55
C LEU A 128 16.56 19.79 20.39
N GLN A 129 17.77 19.35 20.72
CA GLN A 129 18.82 19.05 19.72
C GLN A 129 18.47 17.89 18.76
N ASN A 130 17.57 17.00 19.18
CA ASN A 130 17.12 15.82 18.43
C ASN A 130 15.81 16.04 17.68
N LEU A 131 15.21 17.23 17.80
CA LEU A 131 13.96 17.57 17.11
C LEU A 131 14.17 17.53 15.60
N SER A 132 13.24 16.90 14.91
CA SER A 132 13.28 16.77 13.45
C SER A 132 11.90 16.94 12.82
N MET A 133 10.81 16.76 13.56
CA MET A 133 9.46 17.12 13.11
C MET A 133 8.81 18.04 14.12
N LEU A 134 8.42 19.22 13.65
CA LEU A 134 7.70 20.22 14.43
C LEU A 134 6.47 20.67 13.64
N ASP A 135 5.28 20.33 14.14
CA ASP A 135 4.03 20.80 13.56
C ASP A 135 3.23 21.59 14.62
N LEU A 136 3.18 22.90 14.44
CA LEU A 136 2.42 23.84 15.27
C LEU A 136 1.27 24.48 14.48
N SER A 137 0.94 23.94 13.31
CA SER A 137 -0.02 24.54 12.38
C SER A 137 -1.44 24.59 12.95
N TYR A 138 -2.30 25.44 12.38
CA TYR A 138 -3.71 25.57 12.78
C TYR A 138 -3.88 25.81 14.29
N ASN A 139 -3.23 26.86 14.79
CA ASN A 139 -3.30 27.30 16.18
C ASN A 139 -3.42 28.85 16.23
N LYS A 140 -3.21 29.45 17.41
CA LYS A 140 -3.31 30.91 17.64
C LYS A 140 -1.96 31.51 18.07
N PHE A 141 -0.84 30.91 17.67
CA PHE A 141 0.49 31.42 18.03
C PHE A 141 0.75 32.79 17.39
N PHE A 142 1.39 33.69 18.14
CA PHE A 142 1.73 35.04 17.69
C PHE A 142 3.16 35.44 18.07
N GLY A 143 3.62 36.55 17.53
CA GLY A 143 4.98 37.04 17.71
C GLY A 143 5.95 36.50 16.64
N PRO A 144 7.25 36.81 16.77
CA PRO A 144 8.26 36.41 15.80
C PRO A 144 8.59 34.92 15.88
N ILE A 145 8.97 34.35 14.74
CA ILE A 145 9.56 33.02 14.66
C ILE A 145 10.91 33.05 15.41
N PRO A 146 11.16 32.15 16.37
CA PRO A 146 12.44 32.12 17.09
C PRO A 146 13.61 31.81 16.15
N HIS A 147 14.53 32.76 15.99
CA HIS A 147 15.74 32.59 15.17
C HIS A 147 16.62 31.41 15.62
N CYS A 148 16.53 31.03 16.91
CA CYS A 148 17.27 29.92 17.49
C CYS A 148 16.80 28.53 17.02
N LEU A 149 15.67 28.42 16.29
CA LEU A 149 15.27 27.16 15.68
C LEU A 149 16.33 26.64 14.69
N SER A 150 17.16 27.55 14.15
CA SER A 150 18.32 27.21 13.33
C SER A 150 19.40 26.40 14.06
N ASN A 151 19.43 26.42 15.41
CA ASN A 151 20.37 25.65 16.20
C ASN A 151 20.03 24.15 16.25
N ILE A 152 18.83 23.76 15.81
CA ILE A 152 18.39 22.38 15.79
C ILE A 152 18.90 21.71 14.52
N SER A 153 19.43 20.50 14.66
CA SER A 153 20.12 19.82 13.55
C SER A 153 19.19 19.12 12.54
N PHE A 154 17.92 18.87 12.92
CA PHE A 154 16.91 18.18 12.12
C PHE A 154 17.44 16.88 11.46
N LYS A 155 18.25 16.12 12.20
CA LYS A 155 18.90 14.91 11.69
C LYS A 155 17.96 13.69 11.74
N ALA A 156 18.17 12.78 10.80
CA ALA A 156 17.56 11.46 10.85
C ALA A 156 17.97 10.69 12.12
N THR A 157 17.04 9.94 12.70
CA THR A 157 17.29 9.10 13.87
C THR A 157 16.42 7.85 13.82
N ASP A 158 17.04 6.71 14.10
CA ASP A 158 16.41 5.39 14.24
C ASP A 158 15.45 5.29 15.43
N ARG A 159 15.51 6.25 16.36
CA ARG A 159 14.67 6.24 17.57
C ARG A 159 13.20 6.55 17.31
N LYS A 160 12.85 7.16 16.17
CA LYS A 160 11.44 7.54 15.89
C LYS A 160 10.55 6.34 15.62
N SER A 161 11.12 5.26 15.09
CA SER A 161 10.45 4.00 14.76
C SER A 161 10.71 2.90 15.79
N ASP A 162 11.47 3.18 16.86
CA ASP A 162 11.80 2.20 17.90
C ASP A 162 10.62 2.06 18.89
N SER A 163 9.79 1.03 18.72
CA SER A 163 8.56 0.78 19.50
C SER A 163 8.77 0.68 21.03
N GLY A 164 10.01 0.67 21.52
CA GLY A 164 10.28 0.74 22.96
C GLY A 164 10.08 -0.56 23.71
N GLY A 165 9.94 -1.69 23.02
CA GLY A 165 9.95 -3.02 23.62
C GLY A 165 11.20 -3.24 24.46
N ILE A 166 11.02 -3.90 25.62
CA ILE A 166 12.02 -4.12 26.68
C ILE A 166 13.46 -4.20 26.14
N SER A 167 14.20 -3.13 26.37
CA SER A 167 15.60 -2.95 25.97
C SER A 167 16.56 -3.78 26.82
N ILE A 168 16.36 -5.10 26.92
CA ILE A 168 17.33 -6.01 27.56
C ILE A 168 18.36 -6.55 26.56
N LEU A 169 18.14 -6.41 25.23
CA LEU A 169 19.07 -6.95 24.22
C LEU A 169 19.67 -5.95 23.21
N LYS A 170 19.21 -4.69 23.15
CA LYS A 170 19.77 -3.70 22.20
C LYS A 170 21.14 -3.13 22.58
N ASN A 171 21.59 -3.27 23.84
CA ASN A 171 22.87 -2.71 24.29
C ASN A 171 24.11 -3.57 23.96
N ASN A 172 23.94 -4.76 23.38
CA ASN A 172 25.08 -5.63 23.00
C ASN A 172 25.45 -5.59 21.50
N PHE A 173 24.73 -4.85 20.64
CA PHE A 173 24.97 -4.89 19.19
C PHE A 173 25.44 -3.59 18.52
N LYS A 174 25.66 -2.50 19.26
CA LYS A 174 26.30 -1.29 18.70
C LYS A 174 27.78 -1.20 19.07
N LYS A 175 28.59 -2.13 18.53
CA LYS A 175 30.00 -1.95 18.11
C LYS A 175 30.56 -3.28 17.58
N LYS A 176 30.64 -3.43 16.25
CA LYS A 176 31.68 -4.25 15.59
C LYS A 176 32.92 -3.37 15.35
N PRO A 177 34.14 -3.87 15.05
CA PRO A 177 34.64 -5.27 14.87
C PRO A 177 36.00 -5.47 15.61
N PRO A 178 36.88 -6.47 15.34
CA PRO A 178 36.82 -7.68 14.51
C PRO A 178 37.13 -8.97 15.30
N PHE A 179 36.94 -10.14 14.67
CA PHE A 179 37.48 -11.46 15.04
C PHE A 179 38.00 -11.66 16.48
N ALA A 180 37.28 -12.41 17.31
CA ALA A 180 37.82 -13.53 18.09
C ALA A 180 36.78 -14.04 19.08
N TYR A 181 36.40 -15.30 18.88
CA TYR A 181 36.04 -16.23 19.94
C TYR A 181 36.98 -16.09 21.14
N LEU A 182 36.43 -15.99 22.35
CA LEU A 182 36.86 -16.82 23.49
C LEU A 182 35.88 -16.68 24.66
N GLU A 183 35.42 -17.84 25.07
CA GLU A 183 34.66 -18.19 26.26
C GLU A 183 35.21 -17.55 27.55
N THR A 184 34.35 -17.32 28.55
CA THR A 184 34.21 -18.24 29.71
C THR A 184 33.47 -17.59 30.89
N ASN A 185 32.71 -18.45 31.57
CA ASN A 185 32.37 -18.44 33.01
C ASN A 185 31.38 -17.41 33.54
N LEU A 186 30.09 -17.78 33.52
CA LEU A 186 29.28 -17.82 34.74
C LEU A 186 28.45 -19.11 34.74
N ALA A 187 29.03 -20.14 35.34
CA ALA A 187 28.33 -21.37 35.70
C ALA A 187 27.42 -21.15 36.92
N ASN A 188 26.35 -21.95 36.97
CA ASN A 188 25.50 -22.28 38.12
C ASN A 188 24.20 -21.47 38.31
N ILE A 189 23.22 -21.68 37.43
CA ILE A 189 21.83 -21.93 37.83
C ILE A 189 21.35 -23.15 37.04
N ARG A 190 20.60 -24.06 37.68
CA ARG A 190 20.14 -25.34 37.10
C ARG A 190 18.99 -25.07 36.12
N ASP A 191 19.20 -25.32 34.83
CA ASP A 191 18.22 -25.15 33.76
C ASP A 191 17.35 -26.41 33.57
N GLU A 192 16.39 -26.64 34.47
CA GLU A 192 15.24 -27.50 34.17
C GLU A 192 13.89 -26.77 34.33
N GLU A 193 13.89 -25.45 34.56
CA GLU A 193 12.66 -24.63 34.66
C GLU A 193 12.80 -23.21 34.07
N LEU A 194 13.63 -23.00 33.04
CA LEU A 194 13.87 -21.66 32.48
C LEU A 194 13.93 -21.59 30.94
N ASP A 195 13.06 -22.33 30.25
CA ASP A 195 12.92 -22.23 28.78
C ASP A 195 11.67 -21.43 28.33
N ASP A 196 11.05 -20.70 29.28
CA ASP A 196 9.79 -19.95 29.10
C ASP A 196 10.02 -18.44 28.86
N PHE A 197 11.22 -18.03 28.40
CA PHE A 197 11.58 -16.61 28.24
C PHE A 197 12.35 -16.31 26.95
N TYR A 198 11.81 -16.71 25.79
CA TYR A 198 12.22 -16.17 24.49
C TYR A 198 11.03 -15.60 23.71
N SER A 199 11.09 -14.28 23.52
CA SER A 199 10.33 -13.41 22.60
C SER A 199 8.84 -13.68 22.42
N PHE A 200 8.03 -13.25 23.39
CA PHE A 200 6.69 -12.79 23.06
C PHE A 200 6.82 -11.59 22.11
N GLN A 201 6.40 -11.77 20.86
CA GLN A 201 5.96 -10.68 19.99
C GLN A 201 4.66 -10.15 20.59
N LEU A 202 4.82 -9.30 21.60
CA LEU A 202 3.73 -8.54 22.23
C LEU A 202 3.24 -7.54 21.18
N VAL A 203 1.94 -7.59 20.86
CA VAL A 203 1.14 -6.62 20.10
C VAL A 203 1.99 -5.47 19.54
N ASP A 204 2.46 -5.60 18.30
CA ASP A 204 3.38 -4.63 17.69
C ASP A 204 2.63 -3.30 17.50
N ALA A 205 2.72 -2.42 18.50
CA ALA A 205 2.11 -1.10 18.45
C ALA A 205 2.83 -0.33 17.33
N LYS A 206 2.16 -0.21 16.19
CA LYS A 206 2.73 0.37 14.98
C LYS A 206 3.04 1.84 15.20
N GLN A 207 4.31 2.19 15.13
CA GLN A 207 4.76 3.56 15.29
C GLN A 207 4.59 4.33 13.98
N GLU A 208 3.53 5.13 13.92
CA GLU A 208 3.16 5.95 12.77
C GLU A 208 2.84 7.39 13.18
N VAL A 209 3.10 8.34 12.29
CA VAL A 209 2.70 9.75 12.47
C VAL A 209 2.27 10.38 11.16
N GLU A 210 1.28 11.26 11.23
CA GLU A 210 0.85 12.08 10.10
C GLU A 210 1.55 13.44 10.11
N PHE A 211 2.12 13.85 8.97
CA PHE A 211 2.74 15.16 8.79
C PHE A 211 2.38 15.76 7.43
N THR A 212 2.16 17.08 7.38
CA THR A 212 1.73 17.77 6.15
C THR A 212 2.93 18.34 5.39
N THR A 213 3.12 17.93 4.14
CA THR A 213 4.15 18.45 3.22
C THR A 213 3.65 18.39 1.78
N LYS A 214 4.21 19.20 0.88
CA LYS A 214 3.81 19.22 -0.54
C LYS A 214 2.29 19.39 -0.75
N GLY A 215 1.65 20.16 0.13
CA GLY A 215 0.20 20.41 0.12
C GLY A 215 -0.69 19.22 0.52
N ARG A 216 -0.14 18.13 1.06
CA ARG A 216 -0.89 16.93 1.48
C ARG A 216 -0.44 16.42 2.85
N THR A 217 -1.34 15.79 3.58
CA THR A 217 -1.00 15.07 4.82
C THR A 217 -0.61 13.63 4.47
N TYR A 218 0.58 13.20 4.87
CA TYR A 218 1.10 11.86 4.66
C TYR A 218 1.26 11.12 5.99
N CYS A 219 0.95 9.83 6.00
CA CYS A 219 1.31 8.93 7.09
C CYS A 219 2.75 8.43 6.87
N TYR A 220 3.60 8.61 7.88
CA TYR A 220 4.98 8.15 7.89
C TYR A 220 5.14 7.04 8.93
N GLU A 221 5.67 5.91 8.49
CA GLU A 221 5.91 4.72 9.29
C GLU A 221 7.30 4.12 8.99
N GLY A 222 7.74 3.20 9.85
CA GLY A 222 8.97 2.42 9.66
C GLY A 222 10.20 3.29 9.41
N ASP A 223 11.06 2.87 8.49
CA ASP A 223 12.30 3.60 8.20
C ASP A 223 12.08 4.98 7.57
N ILE A 224 11.00 5.17 6.81
CA ILE A 224 10.71 6.46 6.17
C ILE A 224 10.50 7.54 7.24
N LEU A 225 9.85 7.18 8.35
CA LEU A 225 9.69 8.05 9.51
C LEU A 225 11.04 8.54 10.08
N ASN A 226 12.07 7.70 10.05
CA ASN A 226 13.40 8.03 10.54
C ASN A 226 14.05 9.15 9.71
N TYR A 227 13.82 9.20 8.39
CA TYR A 227 14.40 10.16 7.46
C TYR A 227 13.63 11.47 7.35
N MET A 228 12.32 11.44 7.59
CA MET A 228 11.49 12.63 7.40
C MET A 228 11.85 13.72 8.43
N SER A 229 11.94 14.96 7.95
CA SER A 229 12.21 16.15 8.75
C SER A 229 11.48 17.37 8.19
N GLY A 230 10.83 18.13 9.06
CA GLY A 230 10.02 19.27 8.62
C GLY A 230 9.56 20.18 9.74
N ILE A 231 9.26 21.42 9.35
CA ILE A 231 8.68 22.45 10.22
C ILE A 231 7.41 22.97 9.54
N ASP A 232 6.27 22.83 10.21
CA ASP A 232 5.01 23.47 9.82
C ASP A 232 4.56 24.44 10.91
N LEU A 233 4.58 25.73 10.59
CA LEU A 233 4.09 26.82 11.43
C LEU A 233 2.87 27.53 10.79
N SER A 234 2.28 26.93 9.76
CA SER A 234 1.23 27.57 8.97
C SER A 234 -0.06 27.80 9.74
N CYS A 235 -0.96 28.63 9.20
CA CYS A 235 -2.28 28.88 9.78
C CYS A 235 -2.20 29.32 11.26
N ASN A 236 -1.40 30.35 11.51
CA ASN A 236 -1.19 30.98 12.82
C ASN A 236 -1.28 32.51 12.68
N ARG A 237 -0.86 33.25 13.72
CA ARG A 237 -0.84 34.72 13.76
C ARG A 237 0.60 35.25 13.94
N LEU A 238 1.58 34.55 13.40
CA LEU A 238 2.99 34.92 13.52
C LEU A 238 3.27 36.23 12.77
N VAL A 239 4.14 37.06 13.32
CA VAL A 239 4.45 38.42 12.82
C VAL A 239 5.97 38.64 12.79
N GLY A 240 6.43 39.68 12.12
CA GLY A 240 7.85 40.01 12.01
C GLY A 240 8.51 39.29 10.84
N GLU A 241 9.83 39.43 10.74
CA GLU A 241 10.60 38.89 9.62
C GLU A 241 10.88 37.39 9.77
N ILE A 242 11.05 36.70 8.63
CA ILE A 242 11.55 35.32 8.60
C ILE A 242 13.04 35.36 8.97
N PRO A 243 13.47 34.70 10.07
CA PRO A 243 14.87 34.71 10.48
C PRO A 243 15.78 34.10 9.39
N PRO A 244 16.78 34.83 8.87
CA PRO A 244 17.70 34.30 7.87
C PRO A 244 18.48 33.08 8.34
N GLU A 245 18.68 32.95 9.65
CA GLU A 245 19.37 31.82 10.28
C GLU A 245 18.70 30.48 9.98
N LEU A 246 17.37 30.45 9.75
CA LEU A 246 16.64 29.23 9.38
C LEU A 246 17.19 28.57 8.12
N GLY A 247 17.79 29.34 7.21
CA GLY A 247 18.46 28.79 6.03
C GLY A 247 19.64 27.86 6.36
N SER A 248 20.14 27.86 7.60
CA SER A 248 21.24 26.99 8.06
C SER A 248 20.82 25.54 8.30
N ILE A 249 19.51 25.23 8.30
CA ILE A 249 18.99 23.89 8.59
C ILE A 249 19.11 23.01 7.34
N SER A 250 20.27 22.39 7.13
CA SER A 250 20.59 21.71 5.86
C SER A 250 19.79 20.43 5.58
N ASN A 251 19.29 19.76 6.62
CA ASN A 251 18.67 18.43 6.53
C ASN A 251 17.14 18.48 6.59
N ILE A 252 16.52 19.63 6.31
CA ILE A 252 15.05 19.78 6.33
C ILE A 252 14.45 19.44 4.97
N HIS A 253 13.37 18.64 4.95
CA HIS A 253 12.66 18.28 3.71
C HIS A 253 11.43 19.17 3.48
N ALA A 254 10.80 19.69 4.54
CA ALA A 254 9.60 20.52 4.43
C ALA A 254 9.63 21.75 5.35
N LEU A 255 9.36 22.93 4.78
CA LEU A 255 9.15 24.18 5.53
C LEU A 255 7.87 24.85 5.07
N ASN A 256 6.90 24.95 5.98
CA ASN A 256 5.62 25.61 5.73
C ASN A 256 5.41 26.77 6.73
N LEU A 257 5.42 27.99 6.23
CA LEU A 257 5.18 29.24 6.99
C LEU A 257 3.94 29.97 6.49
N SER A 258 3.12 29.32 5.66
CA SER A 258 1.98 29.96 5.00
C SER A 258 0.88 30.40 5.97
N HIS A 259 -0.04 31.24 5.50
CA HIS A 259 -1.19 31.69 6.29
C HIS A 259 -0.79 32.25 7.67
N ASN A 260 0.10 33.24 7.64
CA ASN A 260 0.54 33.99 8.80
C ASN A 260 0.56 35.49 8.45
N ASN A 261 1.12 36.32 9.33
CA ASN A 261 1.22 37.76 9.13
C ASN A 261 2.69 38.22 9.07
N LEU A 262 3.56 37.37 8.52
CA LEU A 262 5.01 37.59 8.40
C LEU A 262 5.31 38.71 7.40
N THR A 263 6.36 39.48 7.66
CA THR A 263 6.76 40.67 6.88
C THR A 263 8.22 40.56 6.44
N GLY A 264 8.70 41.52 5.65
CA GLY A 264 10.11 41.59 5.27
C GLY A 264 10.45 40.68 4.08
N LEU A 265 11.75 40.44 3.88
CA LEU A 265 12.27 39.76 2.71
C LEU A 265 12.25 38.23 2.87
N ILE A 266 12.08 37.50 1.76
CA ILE A 266 12.42 36.07 1.73
C ILE A 266 13.95 35.94 1.89
N PRO A 267 14.46 35.21 2.90
CA PRO A 267 15.90 35.11 3.11
C PRO A 267 16.61 34.37 1.98
N ALA A 268 17.63 35.00 1.39
CA ALA A 268 18.46 34.36 0.37
C ALA A 268 19.19 33.12 0.92
N THR A 269 19.44 33.06 2.23
CA THR A 269 20.06 31.93 2.93
C THR A 269 19.26 30.63 2.80
N PHE A 270 17.98 30.68 2.42
CA PHE A 270 17.18 29.48 2.16
C PHE A 270 17.75 28.63 1.02
N SER A 271 18.60 29.19 0.15
CA SER A 271 19.35 28.44 -0.87
C SER A 271 20.29 27.38 -0.29
N ASN A 272 20.60 27.44 1.01
CA ASN A 272 21.49 26.49 1.69
C ASN A 272 20.77 25.20 2.13
N MET A 273 19.44 25.18 2.16
CA MET A 273 18.65 24.00 2.56
C MET A 273 18.55 23.00 1.39
N LYS A 274 19.67 22.38 1.02
CA LYS A 274 19.77 21.60 -0.22
C LYS A 274 18.87 20.35 -0.28
N GLN A 275 18.37 19.85 0.85
CA GLN A 275 17.45 18.70 0.90
C GLN A 275 15.95 19.09 0.89
N ILE A 276 15.63 20.39 0.83
CA ILE A 276 14.24 20.83 0.89
C ILE A 276 13.46 20.40 -0.35
N GLU A 277 12.30 19.78 -0.12
CA GLU A 277 11.38 19.31 -1.13
C GLU A 277 10.12 20.17 -1.20
N SER A 278 9.72 20.79 -0.08
CA SER A 278 8.53 21.64 0.01
C SER A 278 8.84 22.94 0.74
N LEU A 279 8.63 24.07 0.07
CA LEU A 279 8.74 25.41 0.63
C LEU A 279 7.47 26.21 0.35
N ASP A 280 6.67 26.43 1.39
CA ASP A 280 5.43 27.22 1.30
C ASP A 280 5.50 28.46 2.20
N LEU A 281 5.45 29.63 1.56
CA LEU A 281 5.48 30.96 2.18
C LEU A 281 4.23 31.78 1.81
N SER A 282 3.22 31.13 1.23
CA SER A 282 2.03 31.80 0.70
C SER A 282 1.19 32.46 1.80
N TYR A 283 0.30 33.38 1.43
CA TYR A 283 -0.62 34.05 2.37
C TYR A 283 0.10 34.69 3.57
N ASN A 284 0.98 35.63 3.28
CA ASN A 284 1.72 36.44 4.24
C ASN A 284 1.83 37.90 3.75
N ASN A 285 2.60 38.74 4.45
CA ASN A 285 2.88 40.13 4.06
C ASN A 285 4.35 40.32 3.62
N LEU A 286 4.97 39.29 3.04
CA LEU A 286 6.37 39.33 2.59
C LEU A 286 6.54 40.31 1.42
N ASN A 287 7.69 40.95 1.34
CA ASN A 287 7.98 41.98 0.34
C ASN A 287 9.37 41.83 -0.28
N GLY A 288 9.71 42.75 -1.18
CA GLY A 288 10.98 42.72 -1.90
C GLY A 288 10.98 41.71 -3.03
N LYS A 289 12.16 41.24 -3.43
CA LYS A 289 12.33 40.31 -4.57
C LYS A 289 12.43 38.87 -4.09
N ILE A 290 11.98 37.93 -4.90
CA ILE A 290 12.27 36.50 -4.71
C ILE A 290 13.78 36.30 -4.96
N PRO A 291 14.57 35.78 -3.98
CA PRO A 291 16.01 35.61 -4.15
C PRO A 291 16.33 34.63 -5.29
N THR A 292 17.17 35.05 -6.24
CA THR A 292 17.54 34.21 -7.39
C THR A 292 18.37 32.98 -6.97
N GLN A 293 19.01 33.03 -5.80
CA GLN A 293 19.76 31.93 -5.20
C GLN A 293 18.87 30.71 -4.92
N LEU A 294 17.55 30.88 -4.76
CA LEU A 294 16.63 29.76 -4.56
C LEU A 294 16.61 28.80 -5.78
N THR A 295 16.99 29.28 -6.97
CA THR A 295 17.09 28.44 -8.17
C THR A 295 18.17 27.34 -8.07
N GLU A 296 19.00 27.37 -7.03
CA GLU A 296 19.98 26.31 -6.72
C GLU A 296 19.40 25.14 -5.90
N LEU A 297 18.12 25.18 -5.53
CA LEU A 297 17.44 24.10 -4.81
C LEU A 297 16.95 23.06 -5.82
N THR A 298 17.67 21.94 -5.94
CA THR A 298 17.43 20.92 -6.97
C THR A 298 16.43 19.84 -6.57
N PHE A 299 16.16 19.68 -5.28
CA PHE A 299 15.18 18.71 -4.73
C PHE A 299 13.79 19.34 -4.50
N LEU A 300 13.65 20.64 -4.71
CA LEU A 300 12.41 21.37 -4.44
C LEU A 300 11.30 20.92 -5.41
N GLU A 301 10.27 20.25 -4.90
CA GLU A 301 9.11 19.78 -5.67
C GLU A 301 7.91 20.71 -5.55
N VAL A 302 7.77 21.41 -4.42
CA VAL A 302 6.69 22.36 -4.17
C VAL A 302 7.28 23.70 -3.72
N PHE A 303 6.94 24.75 -4.45
CA PHE A 303 7.28 26.13 -4.12
C PHE A 303 6.03 26.99 -4.23
N ASN A 304 5.69 27.69 -3.15
CA ASN A 304 4.54 28.60 -3.16
C ASN A 304 4.87 29.89 -2.42
N VAL A 305 4.73 31.02 -3.11
CA VAL A 305 4.91 32.38 -2.56
C VAL A 305 3.70 33.27 -2.91
N SER A 306 2.59 32.66 -3.31
CA SER A 306 1.36 33.37 -3.66
C SER A 306 0.82 34.20 -2.50
N HIS A 307 0.00 35.19 -2.82
CA HIS A 307 -0.68 36.06 -1.84
C HIS A 307 0.29 36.70 -0.84
N ASN A 308 1.22 37.49 -1.37
CA ASN A 308 2.19 38.31 -0.63
C ASN A 308 2.30 39.71 -1.30
N ASN A 309 3.28 40.52 -0.87
CA ASN A 309 3.59 41.83 -1.45
C ASN A 309 4.95 41.82 -2.18
N LEU A 310 5.27 40.72 -2.86
CA LEU A 310 6.54 40.53 -3.57
C LEU A 310 6.57 41.35 -4.88
N SER A 311 7.79 41.70 -5.30
CA SER A 311 8.05 42.60 -6.41
C SER A 311 9.21 42.15 -7.30
N GLY A 312 9.25 42.63 -8.54
CA GLY A 312 10.31 42.35 -9.50
C GLY A 312 10.08 41.08 -10.32
N ALA A 313 11.13 40.62 -11.00
CA ALA A 313 11.02 39.46 -11.88
C ALA A 313 10.87 38.15 -11.08
N THR A 314 10.04 37.23 -11.56
CA THR A 314 10.03 35.83 -11.13
C THR A 314 11.41 35.19 -11.35
N PRO A 315 11.80 34.18 -10.54
CA PRO A 315 13.06 33.48 -10.74
C PRO A 315 13.16 32.86 -12.13
N ASN A 316 14.37 32.79 -12.68
CA ASN A 316 14.61 32.12 -13.95
C ASN A 316 14.10 30.67 -13.89
N ARG A 317 13.37 30.26 -14.94
CA ARG A 317 12.82 28.91 -15.11
C ARG A 317 13.91 27.87 -15.39
N LYS A 318 14.78 27.63 -14.41
CA LYS A 318 15.89 26.67 -14.44
C LYS A 318 15.68 25.59 -13.38
N ALA A 319 16.04 24.35 -13.69
CA ALA A 319 15.86 23.19 -12.81
C ALA A 319 14.41 23.12 -12.31
N GLN A 320 14.20 22.97 -11.00
CA GLN A 320 12.86 22.87 -10.41
C GLN A 320 12.00 24.13 -10.60
N PHE A 321 12.59 25.32 -10.66
CA PHE A 321 11.82 26.55 -10.94
C PHE A 321 11.21 26.60 -12.35
N GLY A 322 11.55 25.64 -13.22
CA GLY A 322 10.87 25.45 -14.50
C GLY A 322 9.51 24.76 -14.40
N THR A 323 9.26 24.00 -13.33
CA THR A 323 8.05 23.17 -13.14
C THR A 323 6.89 23.91 -12.48
N PHE A 324 7.18 24.97 -11.72
CA PHE A 324 6.16 25.78 -11.04
C PHE A 324 5.35 26.64 -12.02
N ASP A 325 4.04 26.68 -11.82
CA ASP A 325 3.09 27.40 -12.65
C ASP A 325 2.72 28.76 -12.07
N GLU A 326 1.71 29.42 -12.66
CA GLU A 326 1.23 30.73 -12.22
C GLU A 326 0.72 30.72 -10.77
N SER A 327 0.14 29.62 -10.29
CA SER A 327 -0.45 29.52 -8.95
C SER A 327 0.59 29.68 -7.84
N SER A 328 1.85 29.30 -8.09
CA SER A 328 2.96 29.49 -7.15
C SER A 328 3.29 30.97 -6.87
N TYR A 329 2.84 31.90 -7.72
CA TYR A 329 3.23 33.32 -7.69
C TYR A 329 2.05 34.29 -7.60
N GLU A 330 0.81 33.80 -7.80
CA GLU A 330 -0.39 34.64 -7.89
C GLU A 330 -0.63 35.51 -6.64
N GLY A 331 -1.45 36.55 -6.77
CA GLY A 331 -1.75 37.44 -5.64
C GLY A 331 -0.58 38.34 -5.19
N ASN A 332 0.47 38.49 -6.01
CA ASN A 332 1.57 39.43 -5.81
C ASN A 332 1.56 40.52 -6.92
N PRO A 333 0.94 41.69 -6.70
CA PRO A 333 0.69 42.66 -7.78
C PRO A 333 1.94 43.25 -8.44
N LEU A 334 3.09 43.24 -7.76
CA LEU A 334 4.34 43.84 -8.24
C LEU A 334 5.31 42.82 -8.86
N LEU A 335 4.94 41.53 -8.92
CA LEU A 335 5.71 40.51 -9.63
C LEU A 335 5.44 40.55 -11.13
N CYS A 336 6.46 40.22 -11.92
CA CYS A 336 6.39 40.17 -13.38
C CYS A 336 7.29 39.05 -13.94
N GLY A 337 7.09 38.65 -15.19
CA GLY A 337 7.86 37.61 -15.86
C GLY A 337 7.23 36.21 -15.75
N ALA A 338 7.54 35.35 -16.72
CA ALA A 338 6.97 33.99 -16.81
C ALA A 338 7.20 33.19 -15.51
N PRO A 339 6.22 32.41 -15.01
CA PRO A 339 4.95 32.04 -15.64
C PRO A 339 3.84 33.12 -15.62
N LEU A 340 4.02 34.24 -14.92
CA LEU A 340 3.01 35.30 -14.89
C LEU A 340 2.86 35.99 -16.25
N HIS A 341 1.64 36.39 -16.58
CA HIS A 341 1.32 37.13 -17.80
C HIS A 341 1.74 38.62 -17.78
N THR A 342 2.25 39.10 -16.64
CA THR A 342 2.70 40.49 -16.47
C THR A 342 4.12 40.68 -17.01
N ASP A 343 4.30 41.49 -18.06
CA ASP A 343 5.60 41.77 -18.65
C ASP A 343 6.45 42.71 -17.76
N CYS A 344 7.72 42.35 -17.54
CA CYS A 344 8.69 43.19 -16.82
C CYS A 344 9.18 44.36 -17.69
N ILE A 345 8.34 45.36 -17.95
CA ILE A 345 8.77 46.58 -18.66
C ILE A 345 9.62 47.46 -17.74
N LYS A 346 10.85 47.79 -18.17
CA LYS A 346 11.70 48.80 -17.52
C LYS A 346 11.14 50.21 -17.76
N THR A 347 10.36 50.75 -16.83
CA THR A 347 10.21 52.21 -16.66
C THR A 347 10.11 52.58 -15.18
N GLY A 348 10.87 53.61 -14.80
CA GLY A 348 11.25 53.94 -13.43
C GLY A 348 10.16 54.49 -12.51
N SER A 349 10.55 54.55 -11.23
CA SER A 349 10.01 55.27 -10.06
C SER A 349 8.49 55.36 -9.87
N PRO A 350 7.95 54.99 -8.69
CA PRO A 350 6.54 55.22 -8.38
C PRO A 350 6.27 56.73 -8.32
N SER A 351 5.34 57.20 -9.15
CA SER A 351 4.77 58.54 -9.01
C SER A 351 3.71 58.51 -7.90
N ILE A 352 3.87 59.44 -6.99
CA ILE A 352 2.99 59.75 -5.85
C ILE A 352 1.57 60.02 -6.37
N MET A 353 0.59 59.22 -5.96
CA MET A 353 -0.81 59.63 -5.99
C MET A 353 -1.22 60.21 -4.63
N ARG A 354 -1.84 61.38 -4.73
CA ARG A 354 -2.17 62.34 -3.69
C ARG A 354 -3.26 61.83 -2.75
N GLU A 355 -3.11 62.18 -1.47
CA GLU A 355 -4.22 62.35 -0.54
C GLU A 355 -5.29 63.26 -1.15
N THR A 356 -6.54 62.82 -1.05
CA THR A 356 -7.68 63.74 -1.01
C THR A 356 -8.48 63.43 0.24
N ASN A 357 -8.35 64.32 1.21
CA ASN A 357 -9.29 64.48 2.32
C ASN A 357 -10.67 64.76 1.73
N GLN A 358 -11.67 63.92 2.03
CA GLN A 358 -13.05 64.36 2.18
C GLN A 358 -13.62 63.75 3.45
N LEU A 359 -14.14 64.65 4.28
CA LEU A 359 -14.75 64.43 5.58
C LEU A 359 -16.12 63.74 5.41
N GLU A 360 -16.36 62.80 6.32
CA GLU A 360 -17.63 62.39 6.97
C GLU A 360 -18.97 62.80 6.34
N GLU A 361 -19.81 61.79 6.09
CA GLU A 361 -21.16 61.70 6.70
C GLU A 361 -21.63 60.22 6.71
N GLU A 362 -22.04 59.75 7.90
CA GLU A 362 -22.62 58.43 8.15
C GLU A 362 -24.02 58.27 7.50
N GLY A 363 -24.39 57.04 7.12
CA GLY A 363 -25.77 56.74 6.74
C GLY A 363 -26.03 55.37 6.09
N ASP A 364 -25.92 54.31 6.90
CA ASP A 364 -26.73 53.07 6.88
C ASP A 364 -26.56 51.92 5.85
N SER A 365 -26.47 50.72 6.45
CA SER A 365 -26.67 49.36 5.93
C SER A 365 -25.56 48.70 5.11
N PHE A 366 -24.40 48.49 5.73
CA PHE A 366 -23.58 47.33 5.38
C PHE A 366 -24.27 46.07 5.91
N VAL A 367 -24.56 45.10 5.03
CA VAL A 367 -24.92 43.75 5.45
C VAL A 367 -23.83 43.27 6.41
N ASP A 368 -24.26 42.85 7.60
CA ASP A 368 -23.37 42.28 8.62
C ASP A 368 -22.62 41.10 7.99
N MET A 369 -21.31 41.26 7.79
CA MET A 369 -20.47 40.26 7.15
C MET A 369 -20.37 38.99 8.01
N ASP A 370 -20.50 39.09 9.33
CA ASP A 370 -20.60 37.91 10.20
C ASP A 370 -21.92 37.19 9.95
N ALA A 371 -23.03 37.93 9.81
CA ALA A 371 -24.31 37.35 9.42
C ALA A 371 -24.26 36.74 8.00
N PHE A 372 -23.52 37.34 7.06
CA PHE A 372 -23.31 36.80 5.72
C PHE A 372 -22.52 35.48 5.75
N TYR A 373 -21.41 35.42 6.48
CA TYR A 373 -20.64 34.17 6.62
C TYR A 373 -21.41 33.09 7.36
N ILE A 374 -22.15 33.44 8.42
CA ILE A 374 -23.01 32.50 9.14
C ILE A 374 -24.11 31.96 8.23
N THR A 375 -24.80 32.83 7.50
CA THR A 375 -25.87 32.40 6.58
C THR A 375 -25.32 31.57 5.41
N PHE A 376 -24.14 31.90 4.89
CA PHE A 376 -23.46 31.11 3.86
C PHE A 376 -23.02 29.74 4.38
N ALA A 377 -22.42 29.68 5.58
CA ALA A 377 -22.02 28.42 6.21
C ALA A 377 -23.22 27.52 6.53
N VAL A 378 -24.30 28.11 7.06
CA VAL A 378 -25.56 27.40 7.29
C VAL A 378 -26.15 26.90 5.97
N ALA A 379 -26.18 27.73 4.92
CA ALA A 379 -26.65 27.32 3.61
C ALA A 379 -25.81 26.17 3.03
N TYR A 380 -24.48 26.25 3.11
CA TYR A 380 -23.56 25.21 2.66
C TYR A 380 -23.77 23.88 3.41
N ILE A 381 -23.84 23.92 4.74
CA ILE A 381 -24.12 22.75 5.58
C ILE A 381 -25.51 22.17 5.25
N THR A 382 -26.50 23.03 5.05
CA THR A 382 -27.88 22.60 4.74
C THR A 382 -27.94 21.94 3.36
N VAL A 383 -27.20 22.44 2.37
CA VAL A 383 -27.08 21.82 1.03
C VAL A 383 -26.37 20.47 1.13
N LEU A 384 -25.25 20.38 1.86
CA LEU A 384 -24.55 19.12 2.05
C LEU A 384 -25.41 18.08 2.78
N LEU A 385 -26.08 18.47 3.87
CA LEU A 385 -27.02 17.61 4.58
C LEU A 385 -28.21 17.23 3.68
N GLY A 386 -28.68 18.14 2.85
CA GLY A 386 -29.73 17.87 1.86
C GLY A 386 -29.30 16.82 0.85
N ILE A 387 -28.09 16.94 0.27
CA ILE A 387 -27.50 15.95 -0.62
C ILE A 387 -27.34 14.61 0.10
N PHE A 388 -26.73 14.59 1.29
CA PHE A 388 -26.57 13.37 2.09
C PHE A 388 -27.91 12.72 2.40
N THR A 389 -28.93 13.50 2.76
CA THR A 389 -30.27 13.00 3.08
C THR A 389 -30.96 12.44 1.83
N VAL A 390 -30.82 13.10 0.67
CA VAL A 390 -31.36 12.61 -0.62
C VAL A 390 -30.66 11.31 -1.02
N LEU A 391 -29.33 11.24 -0.91
CA LEU A 391 -28.56 10.02 -1.17
C LEU A 391 -28.85 8.92 -0.13
N TYR A 392 -29.19 9.27 1.12
CA TYR A 392 -29.51 8.31 2.18
C TYR A 392 -30.93 7.73 2.05
N ILE A 393 -31.92 8.56 1.71
CA ILE A 393 -33.32 8.15 1.62
C ILE A 393 -33.61 7.48 0.27
N ASN A 394 -33.01 7.98 -0.81
CA ASN A 394 -33.37 7.55 -2.15
C ASN A 394 -32.24 6.73 -2.82
N PRO A 395 -32.41 5.39 -2.91
CA PRO A 395 -31.41 4.52 -3.53
C PRO A 395 -31.18 4.82 -5.01
N TYR A 396 -32.16 5.42 -5.72
CA TYR A 396 -32.00 5.83 -7.11
C TYR A 396 -31.02 7.01 -7.26
N TRP A 397 -31.13 8.05 -6.43
CA TRP A 397 -30.21 9.19 -6.46
C TRP A 397 -28.82 8.81 -5.95
N ARG A 398 -28.73 7.88 -4.98
CA ARG A 398 -27.47 7.26 -4.57
C ARG A 398 -26.77 6.57 -5.73
N TRP A 399 -27.51 5.72 -6.44
CA TRP A 399 -26.99 5.01 -7.61
C TRP A 399 -26.58 5.98 -8.72
N ALA A 400 -27.37 7.02 -9.01
CA ALA A 400 -27.05 8.03 -10.04
C ALA A 400 -25.81 8.86 -9.70
N TRP A 401 -25.61 9.20 -8.41
CA TRP A 401 -24.43 9.89 -7.92
C TRP A 401 -23.16 9.02 -8.04
N PHE A 402 -23.19 7.77 -7.54
CA PHE A 402 -22.05 6.86 -7.70
C PHE A 402 -21.75 6.58 -9.18
N LYS A 403 -22.77 6.36 -10.01
CA LYS A 403 -22.61 6.25 -11.46
C LYS A 403 -21.92 7.48 -12.08
N SER A 404 -22.18 8.68 -11.57
CA SER A 404 -21.54 9.91 -12.07
C SER A 404 -20.07 9.99 -11.65
N ILE A 405 -19.72 9.50 -10.46
CA ILE A 405 -18.33 9.35 -9.99
C ILE A 405 -17.61 8.27 -10.81
N ASP A 406 -18.24 7.11 -11.03
CA ASP A 406 -17.69 6.01 -11.83
C ASP A 406 -17.43 6.46 -13.27
N THR A 407 -18.35 7.26 -13.86
CA THR A 407 -18.18 7.87 -15.19
C THR A 407 -16.95 8.81 -15.23
N CYS A 408 -16.60 9.45 -14.12
CA CYS A 408 -15.41 10.29 -14.01
C CYS A 408 -14.13 9.42 -14.07
N TYR A 409 -14.09 8.31 -13.35
CA TYR A 409 -12.94 7.39 -13.37
C TYR A 409 -12.79 6.65 -14.70
N ASP A 410 -13.89 6.20 -15.31
CA ASP A 410 -13.90 5.62 -16.65
C ASP A 410 -13.28 6.60 -17.67
N SER A 411 -13.65 7.89 -17.58
CA SER A 411 -13.09 8.94 -18.43
C SER A 411 -11.60 9.22 -18.17
N HIS A 412 -11.12 9.04 -16.95
CA HIS A 412 -9.70 9.13 -16.62
C HIS A 412 -8.90 8.01 -17.26
N VAL A 413 -9.41 6.77 -17.26
CA VAL A 413 -8.76 5.65 -17.96
C VAL A 413 -8.67 5.95 -19.46
N GLN A 414 -9.76 6.41 -20.08
CA GLN A 414 -9.77 6.80 -21.50
C GLN A 414 -8.72 7.90 -21.78
N ALA A 415 -8.68 8.95 -20.94
CA ALA A 415 -7.73 10.04 -21.07
C ALA A 415 -6.27 9.57 -20.93
N THR A 416 -5.98 8.70 -19.95
CA THR A 416 -4.64 8.12 -19.79
C THR A 416 -4.20 7.37 -21.03
N ILE A 417 -5.07 6.52 -21.61
CA ILE A 417 -4.74 5.78 -22.83
C ILE A 417 -4.49 6.72 -24.02
N LEU A 418 -5.38 7.70 -24.23
CA LEU A 418 -5.25 8.66 -25.33
C LEU A 418 -3.99 9.53 -25.21
N CYS A 419 -3.73 10.07 -24.02
CA CYS A 419 -2.55 10.90 -23.77
C CYS A 419 -1.25 10.09 -23.86
N SER A 420 -1.20 8.89 -23.28
CA SER A 420 -0.02 8.04 -23.36
C SER A 420 0.28 7.64 -24.81
N LYS A 421 -0.75 7.31 -25.60
CA LYS A 421 -0.62 7.05 -27.04
C LYS A 421 -0.11 8.27 -27.80
N GLN A 422 -0.63 9.47 -27.51
CA GLN A 422 -0.21 10.72 -28.14
C GLN A 422 1.26 11.08 -27.84
N HIS A 423 1.73 10.75 -26.64
CA HIS A 423 3.08 11.10 -26.17
C HIS A 423 4.09 9.95 -26.27
N GLY A 424 3.69 8.78 -26.80
CA GLY A 424 4.56 7.62 -26.93
C GLY A 424 5.01 7.03 -25.59
N LEU A 425 4.15 7.08 -24.57
CA LEU A 425 4.42 6.54 -23.24
C LEU A 425 3.82 5.14 -23.11
N GLN A 426 4.59 4.20 -22.56
CA GLN A 426 4.07 2.88 -22.19
C GLN A 426 3.13 3.00 -20.99
N VAL A 427 2.12 2.13 -20.89
CA VAL A 427 1.20 2.10 -19.75
C VAL A 427 1.35 0.78 -19.01
N ARG A 428 1.61 0.83 -17.70
CA ARG A 428 1.57 -0.34 -16.82
C ARG A 428 0.30 -0.29 -15.96
N ILE A 429 -0.48 -1.36 -16.01
CA ILE A 429 -1.79 -1.42 -15.39
C ILE A 429 -1.66 -2.19 -14.09
N ARG A 430 -2.02 -1.56 -12.97
CA ARG A 430 -1.98 -2.17 -11.64
C ARG A 430 -3.38 -2.27 -11.04
N SER A 431 -3.73 -3.48 -10.61
CA SER A 431 -4.90 -3.77 -9.78
C SER A 431 -4.40 -4.02 -8.34
N GLY A 432 -4.28 -5.27 -7.90
CA GLY A 432 -3.81 -5.61 -6.55
C GLY A 432 -2.29 -5.74 -6.39
N GLY A 433 -1.49 -5.53 -7.46
CA GLY A 433 -0.02 -5.52 -7.38
C GLY A 433 0.66 -6.86 -7.10
N HIS A 434 0.02 -7.99 -7.41
CA HIS A 434 0.51 -9.34 -7.15
C HIS A 434 1.22 -10.01 -8.36
N ASP A 435 1.70 -9.22 -9.35
CA ASP A 435 2.46 -9.79 -10.49
C ASP A 435 3.81 -10.34 -9.98
N PHE A 436 4.09 -11.62 -10.25
CA PHE A 436 5.26 -12.33 -9.72
C PHE A 436 6.61 -11.75 -10.18
N GLU A 437 6.59 -10.97 -11.27
CA GLU A 437 7.78 -10.34 -11.86
C GLU A 437 7.68 -8.80 -11.75
N GLY A 438 6.67 -8.28 -11.06
CA GLY A 438 6.44 -6.85 -10.86
C GLY A 438 6.03 -6.08 -12.12
N LEU A 439 5.68 -6.74 -13.23
CA LEU A 439 5.45 -6.10 -14.54
C LEU A 439 4.26 -5.11 -14.55
N SER A 440 3.39 -5.19 -13.55
CA SER A 440 2.31 -4.22 -13.32
C SER A 440 2.82 -2.86 -12.80
N SER A 441 4.08 -2.76 -12.38
CA SER A 441 4.68 -1.56 -11.77
C SER A 441 6.11 -1.25 -12.24
N THR A 442 6.69 -2.06 -13.13
CA THR A 442 8.04 -1.88 -13.65
C THR A 442 8.07 -1.96 -15.17
N ALA A 443 9.02 -1.26 -15.79
CA ALA A 443 9.28 -1.30 -17.22
C ALA A 443 10.72 -0.87 -17.52
N GLY A 444 11.30 -1.39 -18.62
CA GLY A 444 12.61 -0.94 -19.13
C GLY A 444 12.60 0.43 -19.82
N LEU A 445 11.42 0.92 -20.21
CA LEU A 445 11.19 2.20 -20.90
C LEU A 445 10.38 3.18 -20.03
N PRO A 446 10.40 4.50 -20.32
CA PRO A 446 9.54 5.46 -19.64
C PRO A 446 8.05 5.06 -19.75
N PHE A 447 7.38 4.96 -18.61
CA PHE A 447 6.01 4.47 -18.54
C PHE A 447 5.15 5.28 -17.56
N VAL A 448 3.83 5.18 -17.74
CA VAL A 448 2.81 5.67 -16.82
C VAL A 448 2.23 4.48 -16.07
N LEU A 449 2.22 4.55 -14.75
CA LEU A 449 1.50 3.60 -13.91
C LEU A 449 0.03 4.01 -13.83
N LEU A 450 -0.84 3.21 -14.43
CA LEU A 450 -2.29 3.32 -14.27
C LEU A 450 -2.74 2.41 -13.13
N ASP A 451 -2.89 2.99 -11.95
CA ASP A 451 -3.35 2.28 -10.76
C ASP A 451 -4.88 2.34 -10.63
N LEU A 452 -5.51 1.17 -10.68
CA LEU A 452 -6.95 0.99 -10.66
C LEU A 452 -7.51 0.81 -9.25
N GLN A 453 -6.73 1.02 -8.19
CA GLN A 453 -7.14 0.86 -6.79
C GLN A 453 -8.36 1.69 -6.34
N PHE A 454 -8.87 2.59 -7.16
CA PHE A 454 -10.09 3.36 -6.85
C PHE A 454 -11.34 2.83 -7.56
N LEU A 455 -11.18 1.96 -8.57
CA LEU A 455 -12.27 1.24 -9.24
C LEU A 455 -12.56 -0.06 -8.48
N ARG A 456 -13.23 0.04 -7.32
CA ARG A 456 -13.45 -1.07 -6.37
C ARG A 456 -14.92 -1.36 -6.07
N SER A 457 -15.85 -0.80 -6.85
CA SER A 457 -17.28 -1.04 -6.67
C SER A 457 -17.62 -2.52 -6.93
N ILE A 458 -18.47 -3.09 -6.06
CA ILE A 458 -18.97 -4.46 -6.17
C ILE A 458 -20.48 -4.42 -5.98
N ASN A 459 -21.22 -4.74 -7.03
CA ASN A 459 -22.67 -4.82 -7.00
C ASN A 459 -23.13 -6.26 -7.23
N VAL A 460 -23.68 -6.87 -6.19
CA VAL A 460 -24.13 -8.26 -6.19
C VAL A 460 -25.64 -8.31 -6.37
N ASP A 461 -26.08 -9.02 -7.41
CA ASP A 461 -27.46 -9.38 -7.68
C ASP A 461 -27.68 -10.85 -7.33
N ALA A 462 -28.28 -11.09 -6.16
CA ALA A 462 -28.54 -12.44 -5.68
C ALA A 462 -29.77 -13.10 -6.33
N GLU A 463 -30.63 -12.34 -7.03
CA GLU A 463 -31.78 -12.89 -7.75
C GLU A 463 -31.35 -13.49 -9.09
N ASP A 464 -30.39 -12.85 -9.76
CA ASP A 464 -29.83 -13.30 -11.03
C ASP A 464 -28.57 -14.19 -10.87
N ASP A 465 -28.12 -14.41 -9.63
CA ASP A 465 -26.80 -14.95 -9.26
C ASP A 465 -25.67 -14.31 -10.08
N THR A 466 -25.62 -12.98 -10.12
CA THR A 466 -24.54 -12.25 -10.81
C THR A 466 -23.90 -11.19 -9.93
N ALA A 467 -22.69 -10.78 -10.27
CA ALA A 467 -22.10 -9.59 -9.68
C ALA A 467 -21.34 -8.78 -10.73
N TRP A 468 -21.46 -7.45 -10.67
CA TRP A 468 -20.54 -6.54 -11.33
C TRP A 468 -19.42 -6.19 -10.35
N VAL A 469 -18.19 -6.40 -10.78
CA VAL A 469 -16.98 -6.20 -9.96
C VAL A 469 -15.99 -5.34 -10.72
N GLU A 470 -15.65 -4.18 -10.18
CA GLU A 470 -14.60 -3.34 -10.75
C GLU A 470 -13.21 -3.92 -10.45
N VAL A 471 -12.27 -3.71 -11.38
CA VAL A 471 -11.00 -4.46 -11.40
C VAL A 471 -10.01 -4.10 -10.31
N GLY A 472 -10.16 -2.96 -9.64
CA GLY A 472 -9.35 -2.56 -8.50
C GLY A 472 -9.72 -3.31 -7.22
N ALA A 473 -10.89 -3.96 -7.18
CA ALA A 473 -11.30 -4.77 -6.04
C ALA A 473 -10.37 -5.98 -5.86
N THR A 474 -10.33 -6.53 -4.65
CA THR A 474 -9.61 -7.76 -4.34
C THR A 474 -10.56 -8.95 -4.23
N ILE A 475 -10.00 -10.16 -4.34
CA ILE A 475 -10.75 -11.40 -4.18
C ILE A 475 -11.48 -11.45 -2.82
N GLY A 476 -10.83 -11.01 -1.75
CA GLY A 476 -11.44 -10.96 -0.42
C GLY A 476 -12.66 -10.05 -0.35
N GLU A 477 -12.66 -8.92 -1.07
CA GLU A 477 -13.80 -8.01 -1.16
C GLU A 477 -14.97 -8.66 -1.93
N ILE A 478 -14.70 -9.36 -3.04
CA ILE A 478 -15.72 -10.15 -3.75
C ILE A 478 -16.38 -11.14 -2.80
N TYR A 479 -15.57 -11.95 -2.11
CA TYR A 479 -16.08 -12.99 -1.19
C TYR A 479 -16.93 -12.39 -0.08
N TYR A 480 -16.44 -11.32 0.54
CA TYR A 480 -17.15 -10.64 1.61
C TYR A 480 -18.51 -10.09 1.14
N ARG A 481 -18.55 -9.42 -0.01
CA ARG A 481 -19.78 -8.81 -0.55
C ARG A 481 -20.81 -9.83 -1.00
N ILE A 482 -20.38 -10.96 -1.58
CA ILE A 482 -21.30 -12.05 -1.90
C ILE A 482 -21.88 -12.65 -0.61
N ALA A 483 -21.03 -12.94 0.38
CA ALA A 483 -21.47 -13.52 1.65
C ALA A 483 -22.44 -12.59 2.42
N GLU A 484 -22.23 -11.28 2.37
CA GLU A 484 -23.13 -10.27 2.93
C GLU A 484 -24.54 -10.34 2.32
N LYS A 485 -24.65 -10.72 1.04
CA LYS A 485 -25.91 -10.79 0.30
C LYS A 485 -26.57 -12.16 0.33
N SER A 486 -25.77 -13.22 0.29
CA SER A 486 -26.26 -14.60 0.26
C SER A 486 -25.26 -15.55 0.89
N GLN A 487 -25.75 -16.39 1.80
CA GLN A 487 -24.95 -17.44 2.47
C GLN A 487 -24.84 -18.72 1.64
N VAL A 488 -25.44 -18.75 0.45
CA VAL A 488 -25.46 -19.91 -0.45
C VAL A 488 -24.92 -19.62 -1.85
N LEU A 489 -24.38 -18.41 -2.04
CA LEU A 489 -23.67 -18.03 -3.26
C LEU A 489 -22.18 -17.81 -2.93
N GLY A 490 -21.33 -18.12 -3.90
CA GLY A 490 -19.90 -17.91 -3.85
C GLY A 490 -19.34 -17.61 -5.24
N PHE A 491 -18.02 -17.46 -5.33
CA PHE A 491 -17.32 -17.25 -6.60
C PHE A 491 -16.01 -18.04 -6.64
N PRO A 492 -15.72 -18.83 -7.70
CA PRO A 492 -14.54 -19.70 -7.74
C PRO A 492 -13.28 -18.93 -8.18
N ALA A 493 -12.67 -18.22 -7.24
CA ALA A 493 -11.39 -17.51 -7.44
C ALA A 493 -10.31 -18.02 -6.47
N GLY A 494 -9.20 -17.28 -6.36
CA GLY A 494 -8.01 -17.67 -5.60
C GLY A 494 -8.18 -17.63 -4.08
N LEU A 495 -7.22 -18.22 -3.36
CA LEU A 495 -7.21 -18.28 -1.90
C LEU A 495 -6.73 -16.98 -1.24
N CYS A 496 -5.81 -16.26 -1.89
CA CYS A 496 -5.18 -15.07 -1.33
C CYS A 496 -6.12 -13.84 -1.41
N PRO A 497 -6.60 -13.29 -0.28
CA PRO A 497 -7.67 -12.29 -0.28
C PRO A 497 -7.26 -10.91 -0.80
N LEU A 498 -5.96 -10.62 -0.85
CA LEU A 498 -5.41 -9.33 -1.32
C LEU A 498 -5.10 -9.31 -2.82
N VAL A 499 -5.18 -10.45 -3.49
CA VAL A 499 -4.98 -10.52 -4.93
C VAL A 499 -6.07 -9.70 -5.62
N GLY A 500 -5.64 -8.81 -6.51
CA GLY A 500 -6.53 -7.95 -7.28
C GLY A 500 -7.24 -8.68 -8.39
N VAL A 501 -8.52 -8.38 -8.56
CA VAL A 501 -9.43 -9.06 -9.48
C VAL A 501 -9.05 -8.82 -10.94
N GLY A 502 -8.53 -7.64 -11.27
CA GLY A 502 -8.14 -7.26 -12.63
C GLY A 502 -7.18 -8.25 -13.29
N GLY A 503 -6.04 -8.50 -12.67
CA GLY A 503 -5.06 -9.48 -13.16
C GLY A 503 -5.58 -10.91 -13.03
N HIS A 504 -6.04 -11.27 -11.83
CA HIS A 504 -6.40 -12.65 -11.47
C HIS A 504 -7.43 -13.28 -12.40
N LEU A 505 -8.54 -12.58 -12.67
CA LEU A 505 -9.60 -13.07 -13.55
C LEU A 505 -9.15 -13.08 -15.02
N SER A 506 -8.34 -12.12 -15.43
CA SER A 506 -7.89 -12.02 -16.82
C SER A 506 -6.87 -13.09 -17.23
N ASP A 507 -6.20 -13.69 -16.24
CA ASP A 507 -5.19 -14.73 -16.39
C ASP A 507 -5.74 -16.13 -16.07
N GLY A 508 -7.05 -16.23 -15.82
CA GLY A 508 -7.77 -17.47 -15.50
C GLY A 508 -8.29 -17.48 -14.07
N GLY A 509 -7.38 -17.40 -13.09
CA GLY A 509 -7.65 -17.40 -11.66
C GLY A 509 -8.22 -18.71 -11.10
N PHE A 510 -7.36 -19.64 -10.68
CA PHE A 510 -7.80 -20.87 -9.99
C PHE A 510 -7.84 -20.71 -8.46
N GLY A 511 -8.56 -21.60 -7.79
CA GLY A 511 -8.55 -21.76 -6.33
C GLY A 511 -9.30 -23.03 -5.90
N THR A 512 -9.72 -23.12 -4.64
CA THR A 512 -10.21 -24.36 -4.01
C THR A 512 -11.50 -24.94 -4.60
N MET A 513 -12.24 -24.17 -5.40
CA MET A 513 -13.46 -24.63 -6.07
C MET A 513 -13.24 -25.03 -7.54
N LEU A 514 -11.99 -25.06 -8.03
CA LEU A 514 -11.70 -25.31 -9.46
C LEU A 514 -12.25 -26.63 -9.99
N ARG A 515 -12.24 -27.70 -9.16
CA ARG A 515 -12.68 -29.04 -9.57
C ARG A 515 -14.18 -29.13 -9.77
N LYS A 516 -14.96 -28.22 -9.18
CA LYS A 516 -16.42 -28.17 -9.31
C LYS A 516 -16.89 -27.13 -10.32
N TYR A 517 -16.29 -25.95 -10.31
CA TYR A 517 -16.80 -24.80 -11.08
C TYR A 517 -15.83 -24.28 -12.15
N GLY A 518 -14.63 -24.84 -12.26
CA GLY A 518 -13.59 -24.33 -13.16
C GLY A 518 -12.92 -23.07 -12.61
N LEU A 519 -12.31 -22.30 -13.50
CA LEU A 519 -11.57 -21.08 -13.16
C LEU A 519 -12.52 -19.90 -12.92
N ALA A 520 -12.02 -18.82 -12.31
CA ALA A 520 -12.75 -17.56 -12.20
C ALA A 520 -13.15 -17.05 -13.61
N ALA A 521 -12.25 -17.14 -14.58
CA ALA A 521 -12.47 -16.77 -15.97
C ALA A 521 -13.56 -17.59 -16.67
N ASP A 522 -13.75 -18.87 -16.29
CA ASP A 522 -14.81 -19.73 -16.83
C ASP A 522 -16.20 -19.23 -16.38
N ASN A 523 -16.27 -18.43 -15.32
CA ASN A 523 -17.48 -17.91 -14.69
C ASN A 523 -17.70 -16.41 -14.96
N ILE A 524 -17.04 -15.85 -15.98
CA ILE A 524 -17.26 -14.47 -16.46
C ILE A 524 -18.24 -14.49 -17.62
N ILE A 525 -19.28 -13.64 -17.53
CA ILE A 525 -20.37 -13.56 -18.52
C ILE A 525 -20.38 -12.26 -19.32
N ASP A 526 -19.75 -11.19 -18.82
CA ASP A 526 -19.58 -9.90 -19.49
C ASP A 526 -18.37 -9.14 -18.91
N ALA A 527 -17.92 -8.08 -19.56
CA ALA A 527 -16.81 -7.23 -19.10
C ALA A 527 -16.93 -5.83 -19.73
N ARG A 528 -16.41 -4.79 -19.06
CA ARG A 528 -16.19 -3.47 -19.66
C ARG A 528 -14.69 -3.25 -19.86
N ILE A 529 -14.27 -2.92 -21.08
CA ILE A 529 -12.86 -2.72 -21.43
C ILE A 529 -12.65 -1.41 -22.20
N VAL A 530 -11.51 -0.75 -21.96
CA VAL A 530 -11.02 0.38 -22.77
C VAL A 530 -10.03 -0.12 -23.80
N ASP A 531 -10.30 0.14 -25.07
CA ASP A 531 -9.41 -0.21 -26.18
C ASP A 531 -8.30 0.83 -26.42
N VAL A 532 -7.45 0.58 -27.42
CA VAL A 532 -6.34 1.45 -27.82
C VAL A 532 -6.78 2.81 -28.38
N ASN A 533 -8.06 3.00 -28.63
CA ASN A 533 -8.65 4.26 -29.09
C ASN A 533 -9.45 4.94 -27.98
N GLY A 534 -9.34 4.46 -26.74
CA GLY A 534 -10.07 5.01 -25.59
C GLY A 534 -11.57 4.75 -25.65
N ARG A 535 -12.07 3.76 -26.41
CA ARG A 535 -13.49 3.39 -26.43
C ARG A 535 -13.78 2.40 -25.31
N ILE A 536 -14.85 2.64 -24.56
CA ILE A 536 -15.37 1.68 -23.58
C ILE A 536 -16.31 0.73 -24.29
N MET A 537 -16.04 -0.57 -24.18
CA MET A 537 -16.81 -1.63 -24.84
C MET A 537 -17.26 -2.65 -23.80
N ASP A 538 -18.53 -3.04 -23.87
CA ASP A 538 -19.05 -4.24 -23.22
C ASP A 538 -18.84 -5.47 -24.12
N ARG A 539 -19.29 -6.66 -23.71
CA ARG A 539 -19.16 -7.89 -24.50
C ARG A 539 -19.74 -7.76 -25.91
N GLU A 540 -20.89 -7.12 -26.04
CA GLU A 540 -21.56 -6.94 -27.33
C GLU A 540 -20.71 -6.08 -28.28
N LEU A 541 -20.18 -4.96 -27.78
CA LEU A 541 -19.35 -4.05 -28.57
C LEU A 541 -17.95 -4.58 -28.85
N MET A 542 -17.34 -5.30 -27.91
CA MET A 542 -15.97 -5.83 -28.07
C MET A 542 -15.92 -7.09 -28.95
N GLY A 543 -17.05 -7.80 -29.09
CA GLY A 543 -17.15 -9.05 -29.82
C GLY A 543 -16.59 -10.26 -29.08
N GLU A 544 -16.95 -11.46 -29.55
CA GLU A 544 -16.63 -12.70 -28.86
C GLU A 544 -15.14 -13.06 -28.86
N ASP A 545 -14.38 -12.62 -29.87
CA ASP A 545 -12.95 -12.92 -29.96
C ASP A 545 -12.12 -12.16 -28.92
N LEU A 546 -12.39 -10.86 -28.73
CA LEU A 546 -11.77 -10.07 -27.67
C LEU A 546 -12.28 -10.52 -26.29
N PHE A 547 -13.59 -10.77 -26.15
CA PHE A 547 -14.16 -11.29 -24.91
C PHE A 547 -13.58 -12.68 -24.53
N TRP A 548 -13.27 -13.52 -25.51
CA TRP A 548 -12.53 -14.77 -25.31
C TRP A 548 -11.10 -14.48 -24.85
N ALA A 549 -10.37 -13.60 -25.53
CA ALA A 549 -8.96 -13.31 -25.26
C ALA A 549 -8.70 -12.79 -23.83
N ILE A 550 -9.58 -11.92 -23.32
CA ILE A 550 -9.41 -11.33 -21.98
C ILE A 550 -9.75 -12.28 -20.83
N ARG A 551 -10.35 -13.45 -21.09
CA ARG A 551 -10.72 -14.46 -20.08
C ARG A 551 -9.68 -15.57 -19.97
N GLY A 552 -8.42 -15.21 -19.74
CA GLY A 552 -7.33 -16.17 -19.54
C GLY A 552 -6.09 -15.89 -20.38
N GLY A 553 -6.11 -14.91 -21.28
CA GLY A 553 -4.98 -14.50 -22.12
C GLY A 553 -4.17 -13.32 -21.58
N GLY A 554 -4.53 -12.79 -20.41
CA GLY A 554 -3.97 -11.58 -19.84
C GLY A 554 -4.49 -10.32 -20.51
N ALA A 555 -5.48 -9.69 -19.88
CA ALA A 555 -6.19 -8.54 -20.42
C ALA A 555 -5.27 -7.36 -20.74
N ALA A 556 -4.19 -7.20 -19.99
CA ALA A 556 -3.18 -6.16 -20.21
C ALA A 556 -2.50 -6.23 -21.59
N SER A 557 -2.61 -7.35 -22.31
CA SER A 557 -2.15 -7.44 -23.71
C SER A 557 -3.15 -6.85 -24.71
N PHE A 558 -4.39 -6.57 -24.32
CA PHE A 558 -5.48 -6.21 -25.24
C PHE A 558 -6.14 -4.88 -24.91
N GLY A 559 -6.09 -4.45 -23.65
CA GLY A 559 -6.69 -3.19 -23.20
C GLY A 559 -6.73 -3.05 -21.68
N VAL A 560 -7.49 -2.06 -21.21
CA VAL A 560 -7.73 -1.86 -19.77
C VAL A 560 -9.14 -2.32 -19.42
N VAL A 561 -9.27 -3.49 -18.79
CA VAL A 561 -10.57 -3.91 -18.25
C VAL A 561 -10.90 -3.03 -17.05
N ILE A 562 -12.11 -2.49 -17.01
CA ILE A 562 -12.64 -1.62 -15.94
C ILE A 562 -13.47 -2.44 -14.95
N SER A 563 -14.28 -3.38 -15.46
CA SER A 563 -15.15 -4.21 -14.62
C SER A 563 -15.50 -5.54 -15.26
N TRP A 564 -15.70 -6.56 -14.44
CA TRP A 564 -16.19 -7.88 -14.83
C TRP A 564 -17.62 -8.09 -14.38
N LYS A 565 -18.44 -8.74 -15.22
CA LYS A 565 -19.71 -9.33 -14.78
C LYS A 565 -19.49 -10.83 -14.58
N THR A 566 -19.65 -11.27 -13.35
CA THR A 566 -19.43 -12.66 -12.95
C THR A 566 -20.76 -13.38 -12.75
N LYS A 567 -20.78 -14.67 -13.06
CA LYS A 567 -21.85 -15.60 -12.63
C LYS A 567 -21.43 -16.18 -11.29
N LEU A 568 -22.28 -16.01 -10.29
CA LEU A 568 -22.11 -16.57 -8.96
C LEU A 568 -22.50 -18.05 -8.98
N VAL A 569 -21.84 -18.82 -8.14
CA VAL A 569 -22.03 -20.27 -8.04
C VAL A 569 -22.65 -20.64 -6.71
N TYR A 570 -23.44 -21.72 -6.68
CA TYR A 570 -24.04 -22.18 -5.45
C TYR A 570 -22.99 -22.80 -4.51
N VAL A 571 -23.04 -22.46 -3.24
CA VAL A 571 -22.25 -23.11 -2.18
C VAL A 571 -23.20 -23.56 -1.06
N PRO A 572 -22.97 -24.73 -0.45
CA PRO A 572 -23.76 -25.12 0.71
C PRO A 572 -23.54 -24.14 1.87
N GLN A 573 -24.58 -23.92 2.67
CA GLN A 573 -24.49 -23.07 3.88
C GLN A 573 -23.46 -23.59 4.90
N THR A 574 -23.15 -24.89 4.85
CA THR A 574 -22.11 -25.50 5.68
C THR A 574 -21.12 -26.22 4.77
N VAL A 575 -19.87 -25.80 4.83
CA VAL A 575 -18.72 -26.43 4.18
C VAL A 575 -17.82 -27.04 5.24
N THR A 576 -17.03 -28.04 4.87
CA THR A 576 -16.08 -28.69 5.79
C THR A 576 -14.66 -28.43 5.29
N VAL A 577 -13.76 -28.05 6.19
CA VAL A 577 -12.33 -27.87 5.92
C VAL A 577 -11.52 -28.74 6.87
N PHE A 578 -10.35 -29.18 6.43
CA PHE A 578 -9.36 -29.81 7.28
C PHE A 578 -7.95 -29.54 6.77
N THR A 579 -7.01 -29.52 7.70
CA THR A 579 -5.57 -29.49 7.42
C THR A 579 -4.90 -30.63 8.17
N ILE A 580 -4.14 -31.47 7.46
CA ILE A 580 -3.43 -32.60 8.06
C ILE A 580 -1.94 -32.44 7.81
N VAL A 581 -1.16 -32.40 8.87
CA VAL A 581 0.29 -32.27 8.81
C VAL A 581 0.97 -33.62 9.00
N ARG A 582 1.98 -33.93 8.18
CA ARG A 582 2.88 -35.08 8.31
C ARG A 582 4.33 -34.65 8.14
N ILE A 583 5.21 -35.20 8.97
CA ILE A 583 6.67 -35.06 8.83
C ILE A 583 7.18 -36.21 7.96
N LEU A 584 8.28 -36.00 7.22
CA LEU A 584 8.86 -37.00 6.30
C LEU A 584 8.98 -38.42 6.89
N ASP A 585 9.43 -38.53 8.16
CA ASP A 585 9.59 -39.80 8.89
C ASP A 585 8.28 -40.54 9.22
N GLN A 586 7.12 -39.94 8.93
CA GLN A 586 5.77 -40.46 9.22
C GLN A 586 5.02 -40.92 7.96
N ASN A 587 5.65 -41.73 7.09
CA ASN A 587 5.06 -42.24 5.83
C ASN A 587 4.58 -41.13 4.85
N ALA A 588 5.05 -39.89 4.98
CA ALA A 588 4.58 -38.76 4.16
C ALA A 588 4.78 -39.00 2.65
N THR A 589 5.93 -39.54 2.23
CA THR A 589 6.21 -39.88 0.82
C THR A 589 5.16 -40.83 0.23
N LYS A 590 4.73 -41.85 0.99
CA LYS A 590 3.69 -42.80 0.54
C LYS A 590 2.33 -42.12 0.40
N LEU A 591 1.99 -41.20 1.30
CA LEU A 591 0.74 -40.43 1.23
C LEU A 591 0.74 -39.46 0.05
N VAL A 592 1.85 -38.76 -0.21
CA VAL A 592 2.03 -37.93 -1.41
C VAL A 592 1.88 -38.79 -2.67
N HIS A 593 2.56 -39.94 -2.72
CA HIS A 593 2.48 -40.85 -3.85
C HIS A 593 1.05 -41.38 -4.08
N LYS A 594 0.33 -41.74 -3.02
CA LYS A 594 -1.09 -42.12 -3.08
C LYS A 594 -1.98 -40.97 -3.56
N TRP A 595 -1.74 -39.76 -3.06
CA TRP A 595 -2.50 -38.57 -3.46
C TRP A 595 -2.36 -38.27 -4.95
N GLN A 596 -1.17 -38.41 -5.55
CA GLN A 596 -0.99 -38.21 -7.01
C GLN A 596 -1.96 -39.08 -7.86
N HIS A 597 -2.26 -40.28 -7.39
CA HIS A 597 -3.11 -41.24 -8.09
C HIS A 597 -4.62 -41.04 -7.86
N THR A 598 -4.98 -40.36 -6.76
CA THR A 598 -6.35 -40.29 -6.24
C THR A 598 -6.92 -38.88 -6.23
N GLY A 599 -6.13 -37.85 -5.89
CA GLY A 599 -6.58 -36.46 -5.69
C GLY A 599 -7.41 -35.90 -6.84
N HIS A 600 -6.96 -36.12 -8.07
CA HIS A 600 -7.66 -35.67 -9.28
C HIS A 600 -8.95 -36.45 -9.60
N LYS A 601 -9.16 -37.61 -8.97
CA LYS A 601 -10.32 -38.50 -9.14
C LYS A 601 -11.32 -38.45 -7.99
N LEU A 602 -11.02 -37.70 -6.92
CA LEU A 602 -11.92 -37.52 -5.79
C LEU A 602 -13.24 -36.88 -6.25
N ASP A 603 -14.27 -36.95 -5.41
CA ASP A 603 -15.54 -36.26 -5.64
C ASP A 603 -15.29 -34.79 -6.00
N GLU A 604 -16.03 -34.24 -6.98
CA GLU A 604 -15.84 -32.86 -7.45
C GLU A 604 -16.06 -31.80 -6.36
N ASN A 605 -16.82 -32.14 -5.31
CA ASN A 605 -17.04 -31.29 -4.14
C ASN A 605 -15.85 -31.26 -3.19
N LEU A 606 -14.88 -32.17 -3.34
CA LEU A 606 -13.71 -32.31 -2.47
C LEU A 606 -12.44 -31.81 -3.17
N PHE A 607 -11.81 -30.82 -2.56
CA PHE A 607 -10.50 -30.32 -2.95
C PHE A 607 -9.50 -30.60 -1.84
N ILE A 608 -8.34 -31.16 -2.17
CA ILE A 608 -7.24 -31.43 -1.24
C ILE A 608 -5.93 -31.02 -1.91
N GLN A 609 -5.37 -29.87 -1.52
CA GLN A 609 -4.03 -29.43 -1.95
C GLN A 609 -2.96 -29.97 -1.02
N LEU A 610 -1.73 -30.09 -1.54
CA LEU A 610 -0.54 -30.40 -0.75
C LEU A 610 0.33 -29.15 -0.67
N VAL A 611 0.72 -28.78 0.55
CA VAL A 611 1.69 -27.72 0.83
C VAL A 611 2.88 -28.36 1.53
N ILE A 612 4.03 -28.35 0.88
CA ILE A 612 5.26 -28.96 1.37
C ILE A 612 6.23 -27.84 1.72
N LYS A 613 6.67 -27.78 2.98
CA LYS A 613 7.55 -26.71 3.48
C LYS A 613 8.76 -27.29 4.20
N ALA A 614 9.95 -26.73 3.94
CA ALA A 614 11.12 -26.96 4.77
C ALA A 614 11.11 -26.02 5.99
N THR A 615 11.22 -26.58 7.19
CA THR A 615 11.27 -25.85 8.47
C THR A 615 12.58 -26.11 9.20
N SER A 616 13.22 -25.07 9.75
CA SER A 616 14.42 -25.17 10.58
C SER A 616 14.05 -25.33 12.07
N THR A 617 14.76 -26.20 12.79
CA THR A 617 14.64 -26.32 14.24
C THR A 617 15.38 -25.17 14.91
N SER A 618 14.70 -24.46 15.82
CA SER A 618 15.17 -23.26 16.54
C SER A 618 16.31 -23.49 17.54
N ASP A 619 16.98 -24.64 17.49
CA ASP A 619 18.13 -24.97 18.31
C ASP A 619 19.32 -25.11 17.37
N GLY A 620 20.24 -24.14 17.39
CA GLY A 620 21.36 -23.94 16.44
C GLY A 620 22.39 -25.08 16.32
N SER A 621 21.99 -26.31 16.62
CA SER A 621 22.66 -27.52 16.17
C SER A 621 22.68 -27.59 14.63
N VAL A 622 23.88 -27.71 14.08
CA VAL A 622 24.11 -27.96 12.67
C VAL A 622 23.44 -29.29 12.28
N GLY A 623 22.45 -29.21 11.38
CA GLY A 623 21.98 -30.35 10.59
C GLY A 623 20.69 -31.00 11.10
N ASN A 624 19.53 -30.47 10.66
CA ASN A 624 18.54 -31.20 9.86
C ASN A 624 17.32 -30.29 9.63
N ASN A 625 17.27 -29.63 8.46
CA ASN A 625 16.00 -29.09 7.98
C ASN A 625 14.96 -30.22 7.99
N MET A 626 13.74 -29.94 8.42
CA MET A 626 12.67 -30.94 8.49
C MET A 626 11.59 -30.59 7.47
N LEU A 627 11.23 -31.56 6.62
CA LEU A 627 10.16 -31.40 5.65
C LEU A 627 8.81 -31.74 6.26
N GLN A 628 7.91 -30.77 6.16
CA GLN A 628 6.51 -30.88 6.56
C GLN A 628 5.63 -30.93 5.31
N VAL A 629 4.74 -31.91 5.25
CA VAL A 629 3.69 -32.03 4.22
C VAL A 629 2.34 -31.76 4.86
N SER A 630 1.67 -30.70 4.42
CA SER A 630 0.32 -30.32 4.84
C SER A 630 -0.68 -30.68 3.74
N PHE A 631 -1.71 -31.45 4.08
CA PHE A 631 -2.85 -31.77 3.23
C PHE A 631 -4.01 -30.85 3.63
N GLU A 632 -4.27 -29.83 2.84
CA GLU A 632 -5.25 -28.78 3.14
C GLU A 632 -6.48 -28.95 2.24
N SER A 633 -7.68 -28.81 2.79
CA SER A 633 -8.91 -29.16 2.06
C SER A 633 -10.05 -28.16 2.16
N LEU A 634 -10.88 -28.20 1.13
CA LEU A 634 -12.23 -27.65 1.12
C LEU A 634 -13.20 -28.72 0.59
N PHE A 635 -14.25 -29.00 1.36
CA PHE A 635 -15.36 -29.85 0.96
C PHE A 635 -16.68 -29.06 0.95
N LEU A 636 -17.33 -29.01 -0.20
CA LEU A 636 -18.64 -28.38 -0.37
C LEU A 636 -19.76 -29.34 0.08
N GLY A 637 -19.78 -29.63 1.39
CA GLY A 637 -20.77 -30.48 2.05
C GLY A 637 -20.50 -30.66 3.56
N LYS A 638 -21.29 -31.53 4.21
CA LYS A 638 -21.20 -31.75 5.67
C LYS A 638 -20.09 -32.74 6.04
N THR A 639 -19.64 -32.69 7.29
CA THR A 639 -18.56 -33.55 7.80
C THR A 639 -18.88 -35.04 7.69
N ASP A 640 -20.12 -35.48 7.95
CA ASP A 640 -20.48 -36.91 7.86
C ASP A 640 -20.37 -37.48 6.43
N GLU A 641 -20.69 -36.64 5.43
CA GLU A 641 -20.53 -36.98 4.01
C GLU A 641 -19.04 -37.03 3.63
N LEU A 642 -18.26 -36.07 4.12
CA LEU A 642 -16.81 -36.05 3.92
C LEU A 642 -16.12 -37.29 4.53
N LEU A 643 -16.48 -37.66 5.76
CA LEU A 643 -15.88 -38.82 6.44
C LEU A 643 -16.14 -40.11 5.67
N LYS A 644 -17.33 -40.28 5.09
CA LYS A 644 -17.66 -41.43 4.25
C LYS A 644 -16.85 -41.45 2.94
N ILE A 645 -16.72 -40.31 2.27
CA ILE A 645 -15.91 -40.18 1.05
C ILE A 645 -14.43 -40.47 1.36
N MET A 646 -13.92 -39.96 2.48
CA MET A 646 -12.55 -40.18 2.92
C MET A 646 -12.31 -41.64 3.32
N GLU A 647 -13.25 -42.32 4.00
CA GLU A 647 -13.14 -43.74 4.34
C GLU A 647 -13.10 -44.63 3.09
N ASP A 648 -13.94 -44.31 2.09
CA ASP A 648 -14.02 -45.08 0.84
C ASP A 648 -12.84 -44.81 -0.10
N SER A 649 -12.32 -43.57 -0.13
CA SER A 649 -11.40 -43.10 -1.19
C SER A 649 -9.99 -42.76 -0.71
N PHE A 650 -9.81 -42.36 0.56
CA PHE A 650 -8.50 -41.98 1.14
C PHE A 650 -8.39 -42.17 2.68
N PRO A 651 -8.61 -43.40 3.20
CA PRO A 651 -8.77 -43.66 4.64
C PRO A 651 -7.49 -43.44 5.47
N GLU A 652 -6.32 -43.38 4.84
CA GLU A 652 -5.03 -43.26 5.50
C GLU A 652 -4.75 -41.84 6.10
N LEU A 653 -5.62 -40.86 5.81
CA LEU A 653 -5.44 -39.45 6.16
C LEU A 653 -6.17 -39.07 7.47
N ALA A 654 -5.53 -39.25 8.63
CA ALA A 654 -6.11 -38.96 9.96
C ALA A 654 -6.07 -37.45 10.37
N LEU A 655 -7.23 -36.90 10.78
CA LEU A 655 -7.57 -35.47 10.96
C LEU A 655 -7.30 -34.89 12.37
N ARG A 656 -6.62 -33.73 12.48
CA ARG A 656 -6.49 -32.86 13.70
C ARG A 656 -6.16 -31.40 13.30
N ASP A 657 -6.37 -30.43 14.20
CA ASP A 657 -6.66 -29.00 13.93
C ASP A 657 -5.48 -28.01 14.25
N ARG A 658 -5.26 -26.93 13.44
CA ARG A 658 -4.62 -25.63 13.84
C ARG A 658 -4.50 -24.52 12.74
N THR A 659 -4.06 -23.35 13.23
CA THR A 659 -4.11 -21.91 12.84
C THR A 659 -3.17 -21.35 11.73
N PRO A 660 -3.38 -20.10 11.22
CA PRO A 660 -2.77 -19.53 9.99
C PRO A 660 -1.57 -18.58 10.20
N GLN A 661 -0.87 -18.22 9.09
CA GLN A 661 0.45 -17.53 9.02
C GLN A 661 0.48 -16.30 8.06
N GLU A 662 1.58 -15.54 8.10
CA GLU A 662 1.85 -14.15 7.65
C GLU A 662 2.46 -13.97 6.23
N LYS A 663 2.74 -12.72 5.82
CA LYS A 663 3.23 -12.30 4.46
C LYS A 663 4.77 -12.30 4.33
N ILE A 664 5.29 -12.70 3.16
CA ILE A 664 6.74 -12.87 2.88
C ILE A 664 7.06 -12.49 1.41
N SER A 665 8.25 -11.95 1.12
CA SER A 665 8.78 -11.78 -0.24
C SER A 665 9.11 -13.14 -0.88
N PHE A 666 8.88 -13.34 -2.18
CA PHE A 666 9.06 -14.66 -2.82
C PHE A 666 9.37 -14.62 -4.33
N LYS A 667 9.97 -15.70 -4.85
CA LYS A 667 10.02 -16.06 -6.30
C LYS A 667 9.32 -17.40 -6.48
N GLY A 668 8.66 -17.61 -7.62
CA GLY A 668 8.06 -18.89 -7.96
C GLY A 668 8.04 -19.21 -9.45
N SER A 669 7.89 -20.50 -9.76
CA SER A 669 7.69 -21.08 -11.11
C SER A 669 6.65 -22.20 -11.02
N SER A 670 6.14 -22.69 -12.16
CA SER A 670 5.10 -23.74 -12.15
C SER A 670 5.20 -24.75 -13.29
N ASP A 671 4.64 -25.94 -13.06
CA ASP A 671 4.53 -27.05 -14.01
C ASP A 671 3.16 -27.75 -13.94
N TYR A 672 2.88 -28.56 -14.96
CA TYR A 672 1.76 -29.49 -14.97
C TYR A 672 2.24 -30.93 -15.03
N VAL A 673 1.74 -31.76 -14.12
CA VAL A 673 2.06 -33.19 -14.07
C VAL A 673 0.96 -34.00 -14.74
N LYS A 674 1.34 -34.87 -15.70
CA LYS A 674 0.41 -35.72 -16.46
C LYS A 674 0.45 -37.19 -16.05
N GLN A 675 1.53 -37.61 -15.39
CA GLN A 675 1.73 -38.97 -14.88
C GLN A 675 2.33 -38.91 -13.48
N PRO A 676 1.94 -39.79 -12.54
CA PRO A 676 2.46 -39.76 -11.18
C PRO A 676 3.99 -39.92 -11.16
N LEU A 677 4.67 -39.10 -10.37
CA LEU A 677 6.11 -39.18 -10.17
C LEU A 677 6.46 -40.46 -9.39
N PRO A 678 7.53 -41.19 -9.78
CA PRO A 678 8.03 -42.33 -9.01
C PRO A 678 8.49 -41.92 -7.61
N GLU A 679 8.39 -42.83 -6.63
CA GLU A 679 8.80 -42.55 -5.24
C GLU A 679 10.27 -42.09 -5.12
N ALA A 680 11.18 -42.65 -5.93
CA ALA A 680 12.59 -42.24 -5.95
C ALA A 680 12.79 -40.75 -6.32
N ILE A 681 11.93 -40.21 -7.19
CA ILE A 681 12.01 -38.80 -7.59
C ILE A 681 11.53 -37.89 -6.45
N TRP A 682 10.59 -38.37 -5.63
CA TRP A 682 10.20 -37.64 -4.43
C TRP A 682 11.36 -37.59 -3.42
N GLU A 683 12.14 -38.67 -3.27
CA GLU A 683 13.33 -38.67 -2.43
C GLU A 683 14.36 -37.63 -2.90
N GLU A 684 14.62 -37.55 -4.21
CA GLU A 684 15.49 -36.52 -4.81
C GLU A 684 14.95 -35.09 -4.59
N LEU A 685 13.63 -34.89 -4.72
CA LEU A 685 13.00 -33.59 -4.42
C LEU A 685 13.06 -33.22 -2.94
N TRP A 686 12.98 -34.20 -2.03
CA TRP A 686 13.14 -33.96 -0.60
C TRP A 686 14.55 -33.43 -0.31
N GLU A 687 15.58 -34.08 -0.86
CA GLU A 687 16.95 -33.59 -0.72
C GLU A 687 17.11 -32.17 -1.23
N LEU A 688 16.57 -31.86 -2.42
CA LEU A 688 16.61 -30.51 -2.99
C LEU A 688 15.88 -29.47 -2.13
N CYS A 689 14.71 -29.80 -1.58
CA CYS A 689 13.96 -28.87 -0.73
C CYS A 689 14.66 -28.60 0.61
N LEU A 690 15.42 -29.57 1.12
CA LEU A 690 16.20 -29.45 2.34
C LEU A 690 17.44 -28.56 2.17
N GLU A 691 17.91 -28.31 0.94
CA GLU A 691 19.04 -27.40 0.65
C GLU A 691 18.72 -25.92 0.92
N GLU A 692 17.44 -25.55 0.95
CA GLU A 692 16.99 -24.15 0.99
C GLU A 692 15.99 -23.92 2.13
N GLU A 693 16.28 -22.90 2.94
CA GLU A 693 15.39 -22.47 4.02
C GLU A 693 14.13 -21.81 3.41
N ASN A 694 12.96 -22.08 3.98
CA ASN A 694 11.67 -21.57 3.48
C ASN A 694 11.32 -21.96 2.02
N SER A 695 11.83 -23.10 1.54
CA SER A 695 11.33 -23.71 0.31
C SER A 695 9.88 -24.17 0.48
N LEU A 696 9.07 -23.97 -0.56
CA LEU A 696 7.64 -24.26 -0.57
C LEU A 696 7.24 -24.91 -1.90
N LEU A 697 6.65 -26.10 -1.85
CA LEU A 697 5.97 -26.71 -3.00
C LEU A 697 4.48 -26.76 -2.74
N ILE A 698 3.68 -26.29 -3.70
CA ILE A 698 2.22 -26.36 -3.62
C ILE A 698 1.71 -27.21 -4.78
N LEU A 699 0.88 -28.22 -4.49
CA LEU A 699 0.29 -29.10 -5.51
C LEU A 699 -1.22 -29.04 -5.45
N ASP A 700 -1.83 -28.66 -6.58
CA ASP A 700 -3.27 -28.44 -6.70
C ASP A 700 -3.92 -29.49 -7.61
N PRO A 701 -4.88 -30.29 -7.10
CA PRO A 701 -5.49 -31.37 -7.87
C PRO A 701 -6.39 -30.85 -8.99
N TYR A 702 -6.23 -31.41 -10.18
CA TYR A 702 -7.10 -31.15 -11.34
C TYR A 702 -8.24 -32.17 -11.40
N GLY A 703 -8.74 -32.50 -12.59
CA GLY A 703 -9.89 -33.37 -12.76
C GLY A 703 -11.22 -32.66 -12.50
N GLY A 704 -12.29 -33.44 -12.29
CA GLY A 704 -13.65 -32.91 -12.20
C GLY A 704 -14.00 -32.03 -13.41
N ARG A 705 -14.57 -30.86 -13.14
CA ARG A 705 -14.96 -29.84 -14.12
C ARG A 705 -13.84 -29.43 -15.07
N MET A 706 -12.58 -29.44 -14.62
CA MET A 706 -11.43 -29.10 -15.46
C MET A 706 -11.19 -30.10 -16.60
N ASN A 707 -11.70 -31.33 -16.51
CA ASN A 707 -11.62 -32.32 -17.59
C ASN A 707 -12.77 -32.22 -18.60
N GLU A 708 -13.83 -31.50 -18.25
CA GLU A 708 -15.04 -31.35 -19.07
C GLU A 708 -14.93 -30.16 -20.02
N ILE A 709 -14.23 -29.11 -19.60
CA ILE A 709 -14.03 -27.88 -20.37
C ILE A 709 -13.00 -28.12 -21.48
N SER A 710 -13.31 -27.68 -22.69
CA SER A 710 -12.39 -27.78 -23.84
C SER A 710 -11.12 -26.96 -23.61
N GLU A 711 -9.97 -27.44 -24.10
CA GLU A 711 -8.70 -26.69 -24.06
C GLU A 711 -8.79 -25.35 -24.81
N SER A 712 -9.73 -25.18 -25.75
CA SER A 712 -9.90 -23.95 -26.52
C SER A 712 -11.09 -23.10 -26.08
N GLU A 713 -11.81 -23.51 -25.04
CA GLU A 713 -13.03 -22.81 -24.57
C GLU A 713 -12.71 -21.36 -24.18
N ILE A 714 -11.61 -21.19 -23.46
CA ILE A 714 -10.96 -19.91 -23.14
C ILE A 714 -9.46 -20.05 -23.42
N PRO A 715 -8.66 -18.97 -23.42
CA PRO A 715 -7.24 -19.03 -23.72
C PRO A 715 -6.44 -19.98 -22.82
N PHE A 716 -6.87 -20.17 -21.57
CA PHE A 716 -6.28 -21.13 -20.64
C PHE A 716 -6.47 -22.58 -21.14
N PRO A 717 -5.39 -23.30 -21.51
CA PRO A 717 -5.48 -24.55 -22.26
C PRO A 717 -5.27 -25.81 -21.40
N HIS A 718 -4.99 -25.68 -20.11
CA HIS A 718 -4.53 -26.79 -19.28
C HIS A 718 -5.72 -27.54 -18.67
N ARG A 719 -6.40 -28.33 -19.50
CA ARG A 719 -7.63 -29.04 -19.12
C ARG A 719 -7.38 -30.54 -18.94
N LYS A 720 -8.16 -31.37 -19.61
CA LYS A 720 -8.09 -32.84 -19.54
C LYS A 720 -6.68 -33.37 -19.78
N GLY A 721 -6.26 -34.30 -18.91
CA GLY A 721 -4.98 -35.00 -19.01
C GLY A 721 -3.89 -34.47 -18.07
N ASN A 722 -4.15 -33.38 -17.34
CA ASN A 722 -3.32 -32.94 -16.22
C ASN A 722 -3.87 -33.52 -14.91
N LEU A 723 -2.99 -34.09 -14.08
CA LEU A 723 -3.33 -34.65 -12.78
C LEU A 723 -3.39 -33.53 -11.73
N TYR A 724 -2.38 -32.66 -11.72
CA TYR A 724 -2.28 -31.51 -10.83
C TYR A 724 -1.32 -30.46 -11.40
N ASN A 725 -1.47 -29.23 -10.93
CA ASN A 725 -0.44 -28.20 -11.06
C ASN A 725 0.55 -28.33 -9.89
N ILE A 726 1.81 -28.05 -10.13
CA ILE A 726 2.82 -27.91 -9.08
C ILE A 726 3.46 -26.52 -9.19
N GLN A 727 3.47 -25.80 -8.07
CA GLN A 727 4.14 -24.53 -7.90
C GLN A 727 5.38 -24.73 -7.03
N TYR A 728 6.51 -24.20 -7.49
CA TYR A 728 7.75 -24.13 -6.72
C TYR A 728 7.93 -22.69 -6.26
N GLN A 729 8.13 -22.48 -4.96
CA GLN A 729 8.29 -21.17 -4.36
C GLN A 729 9.42 -21.19 -3.34
N VAL A 730 10.12 -20.07 -3.23
CA VAL A 730 11.06 -19.79 -2.14
C VAL A 730 10.79 -18.38 -1.64
N SER A 731 10.76 -18.21 -0.32
CA SER A 731 10.45 -16.93 0.31
C SER A 731 11.54 -16.52 1.30
N TRP A 732 11.82 -15.22 1.41
CA TRP A 732 12.88 -14.69 2.28
C TRP A 732 12.48 -13.32 2.85
N ASP A 733 13.12 -12.94 3.96
CA ASP A 733 12.93 -11.65 4.61
C ASP A 733 13.82 -10.58 3.96
N ASP A 734 13.24 -9.41 3.71
CA ASP A 734 13.84 -8.36 2.86
C ASP A 734 14.65 -7.34 3.68
N GLU A 735 15.78 -7.76 4.26
CA GLU A 735 16.71 -6.85 4.97
C GLU A 735 17.86 -6.30 4.09
N GLY A 736 17.84 -6.55 2.77
CA GLY A 736 18.63 -5.76 1.81
C GLY A 736 19.41 -6.54 0.73
N VAL A 737 19.60 -5.84 -0.39
CA VAL A 737 20.34 -6.20 -1.63
C VAL A 737 19.69 -7.30 -2.48
N GLY A 738 18.50 -7.01 -3.01
CA GLY A 738 17.88 -7.78 -4.10
C GLY A 738 17.62 -9.26 -3.78
N PRO A 739 17.00 -10.03 -4.68
CA PRO A 739 16.87 -11.46 -4.49
C PRO A 739 18.27 -12.08 -4.39
N SER A 740 18.55 -12.78 -3.29
CA SER A 740 19.82 -13.51 -3.16
C SER A 740 19.95 -14.44 -4.35
N LYS A 741 21.03 -14.27 -5.13
CA LYS A 741 21.33 -15.08 -6.33
C LYS A 741 21.19 -16.59 -6.04
N ARG A 742 21.47 -16.99 -4.80
CA ARG A 742 21.27 -18.33 -4.27
C ARG A 742 19.84 -18.86 -4.43
N HIS A 743 18.82 -18.10 -3.99
CA HIS A 743 17.42 -18.55 -4.01
C HIS A 743 16.90 -18.70 -5.45
N ILE A 744 17.28 -17.77 -6.33
CA ILE A 744 16.95 -17.85 -7.77
C ILE A 744 17.64 -19.06 -8.41
N GLU A 745 18.92 -19.29 -8.12
CA GLU A 745 19.65 -20.47 -8.60
C GLU A 745 19.03 -21.78 -8.08
N TRP A 746 18.53 -21.81 -6.85
CA TRP A 746 17.84 -22.98 -6.29
C TRP A 746 16.55 -23.29 -7.05
N ILE A 747 15.66 -22.31 -7.25
CA ILE A 747 14.42 -22.52 -8.04
C ILE A 747 14.75 -23.05 -9.44
N ARG A 748 15.78 -22.49 -10.09
CA ARG A 748 16.21 -22.94 -11.43
C ARG A 748 16.68 -24.39 -11.43
N ARG A 749 17.43 -24.82 -10.40
CA ARG A 749 17.87 -26.23 -10.26
C ARG A 749 16.68 -27.17 -10.07
N VAL A 750 15.72 -26.82 -9.20
CA VAL A 750 14.51 -27.63 -8.98
C VAL A 750 13.68 -27.72 -10.26
N TYR A 751 13.48 -26.59 -10.94
CA TYR A 751 12.75 -26.54 -12.20
C TYR A 751 13.47 -27.36 -13.29
N GLU A 752 14.78 -27.27 -13.42
CA GLU A 752 15.55 -28.06 -14.39
C GLU A 752 15.50 -29.56 -14.08
N HIS A 753 15.64 -29.93 -12.80
CA HIS A 753 15.52 -31.31 -12.33
C HIS A 753 14.17 -31.94 -12.66
N MET A 754 13.08 -31.16 -12.60
CA MET A 754 11.72 -31.64 -12.89
C MET A 754 11.38 -31.80 -14.38
N THR A 755 12.23 -31.29 -15.29
CA THR A 755 12.00 -31.30 -16.74
C THR A 755 11.55 -32.65 -17.34
N PRO A 756 12.16 -33.81 -17.01
CA PRO A 756 11.78 -35.08 -17.65
C PRO A 756 10.47 -35.67 -17.12
N TYR A 757 9.93 -35.15 -16.01
CA TYR A 757 8.81 -35.76 -15.29
C TYR A 757 7.49 -34.99 -15.42
N VAL A 758 7.57 -33.73 -15.85
CA VAL A 758 6.43 -32.85 -16.05
C VAL A 758 5.96 -32.87 -17.50
N SER A 759 4.92 -32.09 -17.82
CA SER A 759 4.46 -31.92 -19.19
C SER A 759 5.61 -31.54 -20.12
N ASN A 760 5.60 -32.08 -21.34
CA ASN A 760 6.59 -31.79 -22.36
C ASN A 760 5.89 -31.52 -23.70
N SER A 761 6.59 -30.76 -24.55
CA SER A 761 6.18 -30.42 -25.93
C SER A 761 4.78 -29.76 -26.07
N PRO A 762 4.57 -28.54 -25.54
CA PRO A 762 5.48 -27.72 -24.76
C PRO A 762 5.45 -28.07 -23.26
N ARG A 763 6.50 -27.68 -22.52
CA ARG A 763 6.48 -27.69 -21.06
C ARG A 763 5.55 -26.58 -20.59
N ALA A 764 4.37 -26.97 -20.09
CA ALA A 764 3.29 -26.07 -19.77
C ALA A 764 3.59 -25.23 -18.52
N ALA A 765 3.17 -23.97 -18.54
CA ALA A 765 3.29 -23.02 -17.44
C ALA A 765 1.96 -22.27 -17.22
N TYR A 766 1.78 -21.68 -16.03
CA TYR A 766 0.59 -20.90 -15.71
C TYR A 766 0.87 -19.39 -15.73
N LEU A 767 0.05 -18.62 -16.44
CA LEU A 767 0.26 -17.19 -16.68
C LEU A 767 0.26 -16.33 -15.40
N ASN A 768 -0.64 -16.62 -14.44
CA ASN A 768 -0.69 -15.90 -13.15
C ASN A 768 0.58 -16.12 -12.30
N TYR A 769 1.39 -17.14 -12.62
CA TYR A 769 2.71 -17.39 -12.03
C TYR A 769 3.78 -16.98 -13.05
N ARG A 770 3.72 -15.72 -13.46
CA ARG A 770 4.55 -15.17 -14.53
C ARG A 770 6.03 -15.46 -14.25
N ASP A 771 6.72 -15.96 -15.27
CA ASP A 771 8.13 -16.35 -15.18
C ASP A 771 8.90 -15.86 -16.40
N LEU A 772 9.72 -14.81 -16.21
CA LEU A 772 10.54 -14.22 -17.27
C LEU A 772 11.63 -15.19 -17.76
N ASP A 773 12.01 -16.20 -16.97
CA ASP A 773 12.99 -17.22 -17.37
C ASP A 773 12.48 -18.10 -18.53
N LEU A 774 11.17 -18.09 -18.82
CA LEU A 774 10.60 -18.78 -20.00
C LEU A 774 10.92 -18.07 -21.32
N GLY A 775 11.31 -16.78 -21.27
CA GLY A 775 11.63 -15.93 -22.41
C GLY A 775 10.88 -14.59 -22.38
N THR A 776 11.44 -13.56 -23.02
CA THR A 776 10.85 -12.22 -23.09
C THR A 776 10.77 -11.70 -24.53
N ASN A 777 9.91 -10.71 -24.71
CA ASN A 777 9.82 -9.84 -25.86
C ASN A 777 10.99 -8.84 -25.85
N ASP A 778 11.44 -8.40 -27.03
CA ASP A 778 12.47 -7.36 -27.18
C ASP A 778 11.82 -5.96 -27.22
N ASP A 779 12.54 -4.95 -26.73
CA ASP A 779 12.02 -3.60 -26.45
C ASP A 779 11.48 -2.81 -27.66
N ASN A 780 11.79 -3.20 -28.90
CA ASN A 780 11.52 -2.39 -30.10
C ASN A 780 10.76 -3.05 -31.24
N ASP A 781 10.70 -4.40 -31.33
CA ASP A 781 9.90 -5.11 -32.35
C ASP A 781 9.90 -6.63 -32.06
N THR A 782 8.84 -7.15 -31.45
CA THR A 782 8.78 -8.60 -31.14
C THR A 782 7.97 -9.36 -32.17
N SER A 783 8.67 -10.25 -32.89
CA SER A 783 8.04 -11.18 -33.83
C SER A 783 7.23 -12.28 -33.11
N TYR A 784 6.11 -12.69 -33.71
CA TYR A 784 5.31 -13.82 -33.23
C TYR A 784 6.15 -15.09 -33.00
N SER A 785 7.12 -15.38 -33.88
CA SER A 785 7.98 -16.56 -33.78
C SER A 785 8.92 -16.55 -32.57
N GLN A 786 9.34 -15.38 -32.10
CA GLN A 786 10.11 -15.24 -30.87
C GLN A 786 9.22 -15.49 -29.64
N ALA A 787 8.05 -14.86 -29.61
CA ALA A 787 7.12 -15.00 -28.51
C ALA A 787 6.49 -16.40 -28.42
N GLU A 788 6.38 -17.12 -29.53
CA GLU A 788 5.85 -18.48 -29.59
C GLU A 788 6.57 -19.45 -28.64
N LYS A 789 7.86 -19.22 -28.36
CA LYS A 789 8.67 -20.05 -27.44
C LYS A 789 8.12 -20.08 -26.02
N TRP A 790 7.67 -18.94 -25.49
CA TRP A 790 7.05 -18.83 -24.17
C TRP A 790 5.51 -18.91 -24.28
N GLY A 791 4.93 -18.38 -25.35
CA GLY A 791 3.49 -18.34 -25.59
C GLY A 791 2.85 -19.72 -25.68
N LEU A 792 3.51 -20.69 -26.33
CA LEU A 792 3.03 -22.07 -26.36
C LEU A 792 3.05 -22.73 -24.98
N LYS A 793 3.94 -22.32 -24.06
CA LYS A 793 3.98 -22.85 -22.70
C LYS A 793 2.77 -22.42 -21.89
N TYR A 794 2.37 -21.15 -21.99
CA TYR A 794 1.18 -20.64 -21.30
C TYR A 794 -0.12 -21.07 -21.97
N PHE A 795 -0.19 -21.03 -23.31
CA PHE A 795 -1.46 -21.10 -24.05
C PHE A 795 -1.59 -22.27 -25.02
N LYS A 796 -0.56 -23.11 -25.19
CA LYS A 796 -0.52 -24.16 -26.22
C LYS A 796 -0.99 -23.61 -27.57
N ASN A 797 -1.87 -24.33 -28.26
CA ASN A 797 -2.42 -23.98 -29.57
C ASN A 797 -3.30 -22.71 -29.55
N ASN A 798 -3.72 -22.22 -28.39
CA ASN A 798 -4.51 -21.00 -28.28
C ASN A 798 -3.67 -19.74 -28.52
N PHE A 799 -2.33 -19.82 -28.41
CA PHE A 799 -1.44 -18.67 -28.59
C PHE A 799 -1.61 -18.00 -29.95
N ARG A 800 -1.77 -18.81 -31.02
CA ARG A 800 -1.97 -18.27 -32.36
C ARG A 800 -3.26 -17.46 -32.49
N ARG A 801 -4.36 -17.93 -31.89
CA ARG A 801 -5.63 -17.19 -31.89
C ARG A 801 -5.48 -15.89 -31.10
N LEU A 802 -4.82 -15.91 -29.94
CA LEU A 802 -4.53 -14.71 -29.15
C LEU A 802 -3.77 -13.66 -29.98
N ALA A 803 -2.75 -14.07 -30.74
CA ALA A 803 -1.97 -13.16 -31.58
C ALA A 803 -2.78 -12.56 -32.74
N ILE A 804 -3.71 -13.33 -33.34
CA ILE A 804 -4.63 -12.83 -34.37
C ILE A 804 -5.56 -11.77 -33.75
N VAL A 805 -6.20 -12.08 -32.62
CA VAL A 805 -7.08 -11.13 -31.92
C VAL A 805 -6.30 -9.87 -31.54
N LYS A 806 -5.07 -10.01 -31.05
CA LYS A 806 -4.17 -8.88 -30.76
C LYS A 806 -3.94 -8.01 -32.00
N GLY A 807 -3.68 -8.62 -33.16
CA GLY A 807 -3.49 -7.92 -34.43
C GLY A 807 -4.73 -7.15 -34.90
N GLU A 808 -5.92 -7.63 -34.56
CA GLU A 808 -7.18 -6.97 -34.89
C GLU A 808 -7.49 -5.78 -33.96
N VAL A 809 -7.28 -5.94 -32.65
CA VAL A 809 -7.71 -4.95 -31.64
C VAL A 809 -6.63 -3.93 -31.29
N ASP A 810 -5.35 -4.28 -31.46
CA ASP A 810 -4.19 -3.44 -31.18
C ASP A 810 -3.04 -3.73 -32.18
N PRO A 811 -3.22 -3.39 -33.46
CA PRO A 811 -2.25 -3.67 -34.53
C PRO A 811 -0.89 -2.97 -34.34
N TYR A 812 -0.87 -1.87 -33.58
CA TYR A 812 0.36 -1.11 -33.31
C TYR A 812 1.06 -1.55 -32.03
N ASN A 813 0.55 -2.59 -31.37
CA ASN A 813 1.10 -3.15 -30.15
C ASN A 813 1.30 -2.12 -29.02
N PHE A 814 0.33 -1.22 -28.82
CA PHE A 814 0.38 -0.21 -27.77
C PHE A 814 0.35 -0.84 -26.37
N PHE A 815 -0.51 -1.84 -26.16
CA PHE A 815 -0.58 -2.62 -24.93
C PHE A 815 0.48 -3.72 -24.96
N ALA A 816 1.73 -3.34 -24.70
CA ALA A 816 2.87 -4.24 -24.73
C ALA A 816 3.66 -4.22 -23.42
N PHE A 817 4.26 -5.36 -23.10
CA PHE A 817 5.20 -5.57 -22.00
C PHE A 817 6.06 -6.81 -22.30
N GLU A 818 6.97 -7.14 -21.38
CA GLU A 818 8.04 -8.12 -21.54
C GLU A 818 7.54 -9.53 -21.92
N GLN A 819 6.28 -9.87 -21.64
CA GLN A 819 5.61 -11.11 -22.07
C GLN A 819 4.17 -10.86 -22.56
N SER A 820 3.91 -9.72 -23.22
CA SER A 820 2.62 -9.45 -23.85
C SER A 820 2.45 -10.25 -25.14
N ILE A 821 1.21 -10.56 -25.52
CA ILE A 821 0.93 -11.20 -26.81
C ILE A 821 1.31 -10.23 -27.96
N PRO A 822 2.16 -10.63 -28.93
CA PRO A 822 2.46 -9.78 -30.09
C PRO A 822 1.33 -9.86 -31.14
N PRO A 823 1.10 -8.79 -31.93
CA PRO A 823 0.10 -8.81 -32.99
C PRO A 823 0.50 -9.73 -34.15
N LEU A 824 -0.47 -10.42 -34.74
CA LEU A 824 -0.31 -11.19 -35.98
C LEU A 824 -1.38 -10.76 -36.99
N THR A 825 -0.98 -10.07 -38.05
CA THR A 825 -1.86 -9.62 -39.13
C THR A 825 -1.97 -10.69 -40.22
N LEU A 826 -3.20 -10.96 -40.68
CA LEU A 826 -3.46 -11.87 -41.80
C LEU A 826 -3.62 -11.04 -43.09
N ASN A 827 -2.86 -11.34 -44.15
CA ASN A 827 -3.06 -10.70 -45.46
C ASN A 827 -4.40 -11.15 -46.08
N GLU A 828 -5.25 -10.21 -46.49
CA GLU A 828 -6.60 -10.46 -47.06
C GLU A 828 -6.61 -11.20 -48.43
N GLY A 829 -5.46 -11.65 -48.94
CA GLY A 829 -5.35 -12.28 -50.27
C GLY A 829 -4.90 -13.74 -50.30
N THR A 830 -4.16 -14.21 -49.29
CA THR A 830 -3.56 -15.56 -49.28
C THR A 830 -3.39 -16.01 -47.84
N ARG A 831 -3.83 -17.22 -47.50
CA ARG A 831 -3.58 -17.86 -46.19
C ARG A 831 -2.12 -18.32 -46.04
N GLU A 832 -1.15 -17.48 -46.41
CA GLU A 832 0.28 -17.70 -46.20
C GLU A 832 0.92 -16.40 -45.67
N ILE A 833 1.93 -16.58 -44.80
CA ILE A 833 2.49 -15.60 -43.84
C ILE A 833 3.66 -14.83 -44.48
N GLU A 834 3.87 -13.56 -44.07
CA GLU A 834 5.12 -12.78 -44.32
C GLU A 834 6.27 -13.21 -43.41
#